data_AF-A0A7J9JTZ8-F1
#
_entry.id   AF-A0A7J9JTZ8-F1
#
_cell.length_a   1.000
_cell.length_b   1.000
_cell.length_c   1.000
_cell.angle_alpha   90.00
_cell.angle_beta   90.00
_cell.angle_gamma   90.00
#
_symmetry.space_group_name_H-M   'P 1'
#
loop_
_entity.id
_entity.type
_entity.pdbx_description
1 polymer ?
#
loop_
_entity_poly.entity_id
_entity_poly.type
_entity_poly.pdbx_seq_one_letter_code
_entity_poly.pdbx_strand_id
1 'polypeptide(L)'
;MESVPDLQKSMYMVVDGYPCVRLVNLSGEIGCSNPGRDKVVAPIIKYKNNKELGLPSAILLSMDDVQGFFSRYVLPITMRTGESCSNTELVLRKHLNVKDHIQRISNDSSFASNVAGVLVESRVEIQHKLKGFSPARKFPQAEFAPYHNTTYEWNPIGSGFMWKSYNFPVFLLSESSTSTLEEIAMKNEKTEKAYTTNVAEFDVVMQTTKVGTHDSESCLKEETCLPLGGYRWLDQRGESYAALDFYASICEFYVWSAVPPINNSSSNQSKPIILTVASMDAASFFRDKSLGADSPISGLISLLAAVDALSHVDGLDNLNKQLVFLVFTGEAWGYLGSRRFLLELDQQSDAVRGLNSSLIQLVMEIGSTGKGFSQGNKTFFAHTQVSSDTNEALDALKLAQESLKSEGVTVSNASSSNPGIPPSSLMAFLRKNSSTSGIVLEDFDTVFANKFYHSHLDDSANINSSAIVAAASLVARTLYVLASDKKDSTSSALSSINANASLVEELISCLLDCDPGLSCELVSSYITSVDTCPSHYVGVVLGEPSSTPSPNQVDDISRFVWNFLADRTSTPKGNTTVCSKDCSNNGGVCIRAETNGKGICVNSTTRYVPAYSTRLKLDSGTWKVLPPNSSDPMGMLDPVWTESNWNTIGLRVYTVQEAAYDRLVLLGGISVTVLAYLAIVLTRAYITKALKQD
;
A
#
# COMPACT_ATOMS: atom_id res chain seq x y z
N MET A 1 -0.16 -14.77 -41.51
CA MET A 1 -0.78 -13.64 -40.80
C MET A 1 -2.04 -13.32 -41.55
N GLU A 2 -3.19 -13.66 -41.00
CA GLU A 2 -4.48 -13.64 -41.73
C GLU A 2 -5.34 -12.44 -41.33
N SER A 3 -4.95 -11.70 -40.29
CA SER A 3 -5.68 -10.54 -39.78
C SER A 3 -4.74 -9.44 -39.26
N VAL A 4 -5.26 -8.21 -39.15
CA VAL A 4 -4.56 -7.06 -38.54
C VAL A 4 -4.11 -7.35 -37.08
N PRO A 5 -4.93 -8.01 -36.23
CA PRO A 5 -4.49 -8.46 -34.91
C PRO A 5 -3.28 -9.41 -34.93
N ASP A 6 -3.19 -10.33 -35.89
CA ASP A 6 -2.04 -11.24 -35.99
C ASP A 6 -0.76 -10.48 -36.34
N LEU A 7 -0.88 -9.45 -37.19
CA LEU A 7 0.22 -8.57 -37.53
C LEU A 7 0.67 -7.79 -36.28
N GLN A 8 -0.27 -7.22 -35.51
CA GLN A 8 0.04 -6.53 -34.26
C GLN A 8 0.74 -7.43 -33.24
N LYS A 9 0.24 -8.65 -33.02
CA LYS A 9 0.88 -9.63 -32.12
C LYS A 9 2.29 -10.03 -32.56
N SER A 10 2.56 -9.98 -33.87
CA SER A 10 3.90 -10.27 -34.39
C SER A 10 4.88 -9.09 -34.29
N MET A 11 4.36 -7.86 -34.25
CA MET A 11 5.17 -6.64 -34.23
C MET A 11 5.42 -6.11 -32.81
N TYR A 12 4.43 -6.23 -31.93
CA TYR A 12 4.46 -5.67 -30.59
C TYR A 12 4.48 -6.79 -29.56
N MET A 13 5.48 -6.76 -28.68
CA MET A 13 5.54 -7.58 -27.49
C MET A 13 5.00 -6.77 -26.31
N VAL A 14 3.91 -7.22 -25.72
CA VAL A 14 3.43 -6.68 -24.44
C VAL A 14 4.37 -7.16 -23.33
N VAL A 15 4.76 -6.26 -22.44
CA VAL A 15 5.65 -6.57 -21.33
C VAL A 15 4.87 -6.45 -20.03
N ASP A 16 4.82 -7.55 -19.29
CA ASP A 16 4.16 -7.59 -17.99
C ASP A 16 5.03 -6.92 -16.92
N GLY A 17 4.41 -6.09 -16.10
CA GLY A 17 5.07 -5.38 -15.00
C GLY A 17 4.11 -4.50 -14.20
N TYR A 18 4.66 -3.86 -13.18
CA TYR A 18 3.93 -3.05 -12.21
C TYR A 18 4.39 -1.59 -12.31
N PRO A 19 3.51 -0.65 -12.65
CA PRO A 19 3.87 0.74 -12.86
C PRO A 19 4.04 1.50 -11.54
N CYS A 20 4.92 2.50 -11.57
CA CYS A 20 4.89 3.61 -10.63
C CYS A 20 3.85 4.64 -11.10
N VAL A 21 3.01 5.11 -10.18
CA VAL A 21 1.85 5.96 -10.46
C VAL A 21 2.00 7.34 -9.82
N ARG A 22 1.34 8.35 -10.40
CA ARG A 22 1.33 9.73 -9.89
C ARG A 22 0.29 9.89 -8.78
N LEU A 23 0.76 10.27 -7.59
CA LEU A 23 -0.09 10.73 -6.49
C LEU A 23 0.15 12.22 -6.26
N VAL A 24 -0.89 12.90 -5.81
CA VAL A 24 -0.89 14.34 -5.58
C VAL A 24 -1.38 14.63 -4.16
N ASN A 25 -0.80 15.64 -3.54
CA ASN A 25 -1.26 16.23 -2.29
C ASN A 25 -1.37 17.76 -2.47
N LEU A 26 -1.86 18.47 -1.46
CA LEU A 26 -1.98 19.93 -1.44
C LEU A 26 -0.64 20.67 -1.63
N SER A 27 0.49 20.00 -1.34
CA SER A 27 1.82 20.59 -1.48
C SER A 27 2.53 20.26 -2.80
N GLY A 28 1.95 19.40 -3.64
CA GLY A 28 2.53 18.98 -4.91
C GLY A 28 2.41 17.47 -5.17
N GLU A 29 3.32 16.95 -5.99
CA GLU A 29 3.20 15.62 -6.60
C GLU A 29 4.31 14.67 -6.15
N ILE A 30 4.01 13.38 -6.16
CA ILE A 30 4.96 12.27 -5.98
C ILE A 30 4.70 11.15 -6.99
N GLY A 31 5.65 10.23 -7.12
CA GLY A 31 5.54 9.09 -8.02
C GLY A 31 5.88 9.47 -9.46
N CYS A 32 5.34 8.72 -10.43
CA CYS A 32 5.84 8.74 -11.79
C CYS A 32 4.73 9.05 -12.82
N SER A 33 5.11 9.70 -13.91
CA SER A 33 4.26 9.81 -15.10
C SER A 33 5.11 10.01 -16.35
N ASN A 34 4.49 9.87 -17.52
CA ASN A 34 5.05 10.44 -18.74
C ASN A 34 5.23 11.97 -18.56
N PRO A 35 6.24 12.59 -19.22
CA PRO A 35 6.52 14.03 -19.14
C PRO A 35 5.39 14.91 -19.70
N GLY A 36 4.40 14.30 -20.38
CA GLY A 36 3.22 14.95 -20.90
C GLY A 36 2.13 13.94 -21.20
N ARG A 37 1.25 14.29 -22.15
CA ARG A 37 0.08 13.46 -22.53
C ARG A 37 0.35 12.46 -23.64
N ASP A 38 1.56 12.47 -24.18
CA ASP A 38 1.98 11.55 -25.22
C ASP A 38 2.64 10.31 -24.63
N LYS A 39 2.57 9.22 -25.40
CA LYS A 39 3.33 8.01 -25.10
C LYS A 39 4.82 8.28 -25.26
N VAL A 40 5.63 7.69 -24.40
CA VAL A 40 7.08 7.83 -24.48
C VAL A 40 7.67 6.62 -25.18
N VAL A 41 8.42 6.82 -26.25
CA VAL A 41 9.13 5.75 -26.97
C VAL A 41 10.62 6.01 -26.90
N ALA A 42 11.39 5.04 -26.40
CA ALA A 42 12.84 5.20 -26.27
C ALA A 42 13.61 3.88 -26.43
N PRO A 43 14.84 3.92 -26.97
CA PRO A 43 15.71 2.75 -27.10
C PRO A 43 16.10 2.18 -25.74
N ILE A 44 16.09 0.86 -25.63
CA ILE A 44 16.38 0.15 -24.39
C ILE A 44 17.89 0.01 -24.22
N ILE A 45 18.40 0.43 -23.07
CA ILE A 45 19.82 0.33 -22.70
C ILE A 45 19.96 -0.27 -21.30
N LYS A 46 20.99 -1.09 -21.10
CA LYS A 46 21.35 -1.56 -19.75
C LYS A 46 22.09 -0.45 -19.00
N TYR A 47 21.69 -0.21 -17.75
CA TYR A 47 22.33 0.77 -16.89
C TYR A 47 23.80 0.41 -16.66
N LYS A 48 24.68 1.40 -16.84
CA LYS A 48 26.10 1.34 -16.50
C LYS A 48 26.47 2.67 -15.86
N ASN A 49 26.96 2.63 -14.62
CA ASN A 49 27.18 3.81 -13.80
C ASN A 49 28.04 4.92 -14.47
N ASN A 50 29.02 4.53 -15.28
CA ASN A 50 29.93 5.46 -15.97
C ASN A 50 29.44 5.93 -17.36
N LYS A 51 28.22 5.55 -17.79
CA LYS A 51 27.71 5.90 -19.11
C LYS A 51 26.96 7.23 -19.07
N GLU A 52 27.35 8.17 -19.92
CA GLU A 52 26.56 9.37 -20.21
C GLU A 52 25.46 9.05 -21.23
N LEU A 53 24.30 9.68 -21.10
CA LEU A 53 23.21 9.55 -22.04
C LEU A 53 23.27 10.71 -23.03
N GLY A 54 23.58 10.42 -24.28
CA GLY A 54 23.56 11.41 -25.36
C GLY A 54 22.17 11.62 -25.98
N LEU A 55 21.24 10.69 -25.76
CA LEU A 55 19.88 10.69 -26.31
C LEU A 55 18.89 10.13 -25.28
N PRO A 56 17.59 10.52 -25.35
CA PRO A 56 16.54 9.94 -24.53
C PRO A 56 16.52 8.41 -24.62
N SER A 57 16.60 7.72 -23.48
CA SER A 57 16.74 6.26 -23.43
C SER A 57 15.86 5.62 -22.34
N ALA A 58 15.39 4.39 -22.59
CA ALA A 58 14.73 3.54 -21.61
C ALA A 58 15.78 2.71 -20.86
N ILE A 59 15.93 2.93 -19.56
CA ILE A 59 17.03 2.38 -18.76
C ILE A 59 16.58 1.10 -18.06
N LEU A 60 17.20 -0.02 -18.41
CA LEU A 60 17.07 -1.29 -17.68
C LEU A 60 18.03 -1.29 -16.48
N LEU A 61 17.46 -1.38 -15.28
CA LEU A 61 18.12 -1.16 -14.01
C LEU A 61 18.03 -2.42 -13.13
N SER A 62 19.18 -2.86 -12.61
CA SER A 62 19.23 -3.96 -11.64
C SER A 62 18.71 -3.48 -10.27
N MET A 63 18.16 -4.39 -9.46
CA MET A 63 17.67 -4.04 -8.11
C MET A 63 18.74 -3.44 -7.19
N ASP A 64 19.99 -3.88 -7.32
CA ASP A 64 21.11 -3.37 -6.53
C ASP A 64 21.38 -1.87 -6.82
N ASP A 65 21.11 -1.44 -8.05
CA ASP A 65 21.38 -0.08 -8.50
C ASP A 65 20.21 0.88 -8.25
N VAL A 66 18.98 0.39 -7.97
CA VAL A 66 17.76 1.22 -7.82
C VAL A 66 17.94 2.32 -6.78
N GLN A 67 18.38 1.95 -5.57
CA GLN A 67 18.51 2.92 -4.49
C GLN A 67 19.58 3.97 -4.81
N GLY A 68 20.71 3.56 -5.39
CA GLY A 68 21.75 4.49 -5.85
C GLY A 68 21.26 5.43 -6.94
N PHE A 69 20.53 4.91 -7.92
CA PHE A 69 20.01 5.65 -9.05
C PHE A 69 19.07 6.80 -8.64
N PHE A 70 18.17 6.56 -7.67
CA PHE A 70 17.14 7.52 -7.23
C PHE A 70 17.48 8.34 -5.97
N SER A 71 18.37 7.87 -5.10
CA SER A 71 18.64 8.52 -3.80
C SER A 71 19.40 9.85 -3.92
N ARG A 72 19.22 10.72 -2.92
CA ARG A 72 19.90 12.03 -2.76
C ARG A 72 20.75 12.00 -1.50
N TYR A 73 21.96 12.58 -1.51
CA TYR A 73 22.75 12.73 -0.28
C TYR A 73 22.18 13.90 0.51
N VAL A 74 21.92 13.69 1.79
CA VAL A 74 21.89 14.78 2.78
C VAL A 74 23.16 14.61 3.60
N LEU A 75 24.19 15.43 3.34
CA LEU A 75 25.34 15.49 4.22
C LEU A 75 24.85 16.20 5.47
N PRO A 76 24.99 15.64 6.68
CA PRO A 76 24.89 16.44 7.89
C PRO A 76 26.10 17.39 7.91
N ILE A 77 25.92 18.61 7.38
CA ILE A 77 26.93 19.66 7.53
C ILE A 77 26.87 20.09 9.00
N THR A 78 27.68 19.47 9.85
CA THR A 78 28.07 20.07 11.12
C THR A 78 29.22 21.03 10.83
N MET A 79 28.90 22.29 10.51
CA MET A 79 29.89 23.37 10.58
C MET A 79 30.22 23.59 12.06
N ARG A 80 31.33 23.01 12.54
CA ARG A 80 32.03 23.59 13.70
C ARG A 80 32.77 24.82 13.20
N THR A 81 32.29 25.99 13.58
CA THR A 81 33.05 27.24 13.53
C THR A 81 34.16 27.17 14.57
N GLY A 82 35.42 27.17 14.12
CA GLY A 82 36.57 27.13 15.01
C GLY A 82 37.91 27.03 14.27
N GLU A 83 38.46 28.20 13.96
CA GLU A 83 39.88 28.52 13.78
C GLU A 83 40.65 28.18 12.48
N SER A 84 41.12 29.29 11.89
CA SER A 84 42.35 29.52 11.12
C SER A 84 42.56 28.82 9.77
N CYS A 85 42.43 29.64 8.70
CA CYS A 85 42.96 29.35 7.38
C CYS A 85 44.50 29.36 7.40
N SER A 86 45.11 28.21 7.07
CA SER A 86 46.45 28.16 6.49
C SER A 86 46.64 26.83 5.76
N ASN A 87 46.79 26.90 4.44
CA ASN A 87 47.37 25.91 3.53
C ASN A 87 47.51 24.46 4.03
N THR A 88 46.55 23.61 3.69
CA THR A 88 46.87 22.22 3.35
C THR A 88 45.78 21.64 2.46
N GLU A 89 46.04 21.69 1.16
CA GLU A 89 45.44 20.75 0.22
C GLU A 89 45.98 19.35 0.55
N LEU A 90 45.08 18.35 0.50
CA LEU A 90 45.40 16.94 0.35
C LEU A 90 45.94 16.17 1.59
N VAL A 91 45.06 15.67 2.48
CA VAL A 91 45.06 14.26 2.96
C VAL A 91 43.68 13.93 3.56
N LEU A 92 42.77 13.38 2.75
CA LEU A 92 41.68 12.51 3.22
C LEU A 92 41.28 11.55 2.09
N ARG A 93 42.31 10.88 1.52
CA ARG A 93 42.17 9.64 0.76
C ARG A 93 42.93 8.56 1.52
N LYS A 94 42.26 7.91 2.47
CA LYS A 94 42.50 6.52 2.89
C LYS A 94 41.53 6.19 4.03
N HIS A 95 40.74 5.13 3.81
CA HIS A 95 39.76 4.51 4.73
C HIS A 95 38.28 4.93 4.64
N LEU A 96 37.80 5.28 3.45
CA LEU A 96 36.41 5.00 3.10
C LEU A 96 36.41 3.99 1.95
N ASN A 97 35.84 2.82 2.17
CA ASN A 97 35.70 1.76 1.19
C ASN A 97 34.72 2.25 0.11
N VAL A 98 35.24 2.89 -0.93
CA VAL A 98 34.48 3.40 -2.07
C VAL A 98 34.06 2.22 -2.94
N LYS A 99 32.86 1.69 -2.72
CA LYS A 99 32.23 0.79 -3.70
C LYS A 99 30.71 0.88 -3.90
N ASP A 100 29.97 1.69 -3.15
CA ASP A 100 28.55 1.92 -3.43
C ASP A 100 28.18 3.37 -3.13
N HIS A 101 27.21 3.92 -3.86
CA HIS A 101 26.54 5.22 -3.66
C HIS A 101 26.97 6.32 -4.64
N ILE A 102 26.66 6.09 -5.93
CA ILE A 102 26.58 7.16 -6.94
C ILE A 102 25.11 7.49 -7.17
N GLN A 103 24.78 8.76 -6.97
CA GLN A 103 23.44 9.36 -7.02
C GLN A 103 23.25 10.05 -8.36
N ARG A 104 22.58 9.39 -9.30
CA ARG A 104 22.64 9.81 -10.71
C ARG A 104 21.57 10.83 -11.08
N ILE A 105 20.29 10.55 -10.80
CA ILE A 105 19.20 11.45 -11.22
C ILE A 105 19.25 12.80 -10.49
N SER A 106 19.50 12.79 -9.19
CA SER A 106 19.41 14.02 -8.38
C SER A 106 20.59 14.98 -8.59
N ASN A 107 21.74 14.50 -9.07
CA ASN A 107 22.98 15.29 -9.14
C ASN A 107 23.39 15.62 -10.59
N ASP A 108 22.86 14.91 -11.59
CA ASP A 108 23.20 15.10 -13.00
C ASP A 108 21.94 15.43 -13.80
N SER A 109 21.66 16.73 -13.96
CA SER A 109 20.47 17.20 -14.67
C SER A 109 20.49 16.84 -16.16
N SER A 110 21.67 16.79 -16.78
CA SER A 110 21.84 16.37 -18.18
C SER A 110 21.53 14.90 -18.39
N PHE A 111 21.94 14.05 -17.44
CA PHE A 111 21.56 12.64 -17.45
C PHE A 111 20.06 12.50 -17.22
N ALA A 112 19.51 13.17 -16.19
CA ALA A 112 18.09 13.11 -15.84
C ALA A 112 17.17 13.54 -16.99
N SER A 113 17.54 14.58 -17.76
CA SER A 113 16.75 15.02 -18.93
C SER A 113 16.72 14.01 -20.07
N ASN A 114 17.68 13.07 -20.11
CA ASN A 114 17.77 12.02 -21.12
C ASN A 114 17.23 10.67 -20.62
N VAL A 115 16.69 10.60 -19.40
CA VAL A 115 15.93 9.43 -18.93
C VAL A 115 14.51 9.52 -19.48
N ALA A 116 14.21 8.70 -20.49
CA ALA A 116 12.88 8.63 -21.07
C ALA A 116 11.94 7.68 -20.30
N GLY A 117 12.51 6.68 -19.63
CA GLY A 117 11.78 5.73 -18.79
C GLY A 117 12.74 4.77 -18.10
N VAL A 118 12.26 4.10 -17.06
CA VAL A 118 13.07 3.16 -16.27
C VAL A 118 12.34 1.82 -16.14
N LEU A 119 13.10 0.75 -16.36
CA LEU A 119 12.65 -0.64 -16.28
C LEU A 119 13.46 -1.30 -15.17
N VAL A 120 12.83 -1.66 -14.07
CA VAL A 120 13.46 -2.27 -12.90
C VAL A 120 13.31 -3.78 -13.00
N GLU A 121 14.44 -4.48 -12.98
CA GLU A 121 14.49 -5.93 -13.00
C GLU A 121 13.83 -6.54 -11.74
N SER A 122 13.13 -7.66 -11.87
CA SER A 122 12.65 -8.44 -10.74
C SER A 122 13.33 -9.81 -10.75
N ARG A 123 14.07 -10.13 -9.68
CA ARG A 123 14.72 -11.44 -9.50
C ARG A 123 14.57 -11.89 -8.06
N VAL A 124 14.00 -13.09 -7.87
CA VAL A 124 13.77 -13.71 -6.55
C VAL A 124 15.09 -13.93 -5.80
N GLU A 125 16.16 -14.31 -6.50
CA GLU A 125 17.48 -14.58 -5.91
C GLU A 125 18.17 -13.34 -5.28
N ILE A 126 17.66 -12.13 -5.55
CA ILE A 126 18.25 -10.88 -5.05
C ILE A 126 17.86 -10.60 -3.60
N GLN A 127 16.70 -11.05 -3.13
CA GLN A 127 16.25 -10.80 -1.75
C GLN A 127 17.25 -11.28 -0.69
N HIS A 128 17.87 -12.45 -0.90
CA HIS A 128 18.88 -13.00 0.00
C HIS A 128 20.24 -12.30 -0.09
N LYS A 129 20.50 -11.53 -1.15
CA LYS A 129 21.76 -10.81 -1.38
C LYS A 129 21.68 -9.35 -0.92
N LEU A 130 20.49 -8.76 -0.93
CA LEU A 130 20.27 -7.38 -0.47
C LEU A 130 20.42 -7.28 1.05
N LYS A 131 21.12 -6.24 1.49
CA LYS A 131 21.22 -5.91 2.93
C LYS A 131 19.95 -5.25 3.48
N GLY A 132 19.06 -4.81 2.60
CA GLY A 132 17.81 -4.10 2.88
C GLY A 132 17.48 -3.11 1.77
N PHE A 133 16.20 -2.85 1.57
CA PHE A 133 15.70 -1.91 0.56
C PHE A 133 14.39 -1.31 1.04
N SER A 134 14.39 0.00 1.35
CA SER A 134 13.17 0.72 1.71
C SER A 134 13.05 2.03 0.93
N PRO A 135 12.00 2.20 0.11
CA PRO A 135 11.77 3.43 -0.64
C PRO A 135 11.20 4.56 0.24
N ALA A 136 10.72 4.22 1.44
CA ALA A 136 10.14 5.16 2.41
C ALA A 136 11.18 6.09 3.04
N ARG A 137 10.70 7.12 3.74
CA ARG A 137 11.56 8.03 4.52
C ARG A 137 12.16 7.31 5.73
N LYS A 138 13.23 7.90 6.26
CA LYS A 138 13.88 7.39 7.47
C LYS A 138 13.02 7.48 8.72
N PHE A 139 12.19 8.52 8.79
CA PHE A 139 11.09 8.62 9.74
C PHE A 139 9.81 8.74 8.91
N PRO A 140 9.10 7.61 8.70
CA PRO A 140 7.79 7.64 8.06
C PRO A 140 6.85 8.54 8.86
N GLN A 141 6.16 9.46 8.17
CA GLN A 141 5.04 10.21 8.76
C GLN A 141 5.42 11.05 10.01
N ALA A 142 6.67 11.54 10.07
CA ALA A 142 7.24 12.25 11.21
C ALA A 142 6.45 13.51 11.63
N GLU A 143 5.77 14.16 10.68
CA GLU A 143 4.93 15.35 10.90
C GLU A 143 3.73 15.10 11.86
N PHE A 144 3.35 13.83 12.03
CA PHE A 144 2.26 13.42 12.91
C PHE A 144 2.71 12.97 14.29
N ALA A 145 4.02 12.87 14.52
CA ALA A 145 4.55 12.42 15.80
C ALA A 145 4.07 13.32 16.95
N PRO A 146 3.65 12.74 18.09
CA PRO A 146 3.21 13.49 19.26
C PRO A 146 4.36 14.14 20.05
N TYR A 147 5.61 13.85 19.67
CA TYR A 147 6.83 14.34 20.32
C TYR A 147 7.64 15.27 19.41
N HIS A 148 8.44 16.15 20.03
CA HIS A 148 9.21 17.18 19.31
C HIS A 148 10.41 16.64 18.51
N ASN A 149 10.97 15.48 18.89
CA ASN A 149 12.13 14.93 18.20
C ASN A 149 11.72 14.17 16.93
N THR A 150 11.62 14.91 15.83
CA THR A 150 11.32 14.36 14.49
C THR A 150 12.58 13.95 13.71
N THR A 151 13.76 13.99 14.34
CA THR A 151 15.03 13.62 13.70
C THR A 151 15.42 12.15 13.89
N TYR A 152 14.66 11.41 14.71
CA TYR A 152 14.91 10.00 14.96
C TYR A 152 14.70 9.16 13.69
N GLU A 153 15.55 8.16 13.46
CA GLU A 153 15.50 7.33 12.27
C GLU A 153 14.95 5.94 12.62
N TRP A 154 13.62 5.79 12.66
CA TRP A 154 12.97 4.48 12.85
C TRP A 154 13.32 3.49 11.73
N ASN A 155 13.48 3.99 10.50
CA ASN A 155 13.85 3.25 9.30
C ASN A 155 15.18 3.77 8.72
N PRO A 156 16.35 3.46 9.32
CA PRO A 156 17.63 4.07 8.92
C PRO A 156 18.04 3.79 7.47
N ILE A 157 17.55 2.70 6.87
CA ILE A 157 17.79 2.32 5.46
C ILE A 157 16.86 3.05 4.48
N GLY A 158 15.87 3.79 4.98
CA GLY A 158 14.89 4.52 4.20
C GLY A 158 15.53 5.57 3.29
N SER A 159 15.37 5.40 1.99
CA SER A 159 15.91 6.30 0.96
C SER A 159 15.05 7.53 0.69
N GLY A 160 13.75 7.46 1.01
CA GLY A 160 12.76 8.50 0.77
C GLY A 160 12.45 8.75 -0.72
N PHE A 161 12.90 7.88 -1.64
CA PHE A 161 12.77 8.17 -3.07
C PHE A 161 11.33 8.03 -3.59
N MET A 162 10.45 7.26 -2.93
CA MET A 162 9.03 7.19 -3.35
C MET A 162 8.26 8.49 -3.12
N TRP A 163 8.77 9.37 -2.25
CA TRP A 163 8.13 10.64 -1.90
C TRP A 163 8.59 11.80 -2.79
N LYS A 164 9.08 11.49 -4.00
CA LYS A 164 9.53 12.45 -5.00
C LYS A 164 8.72 12.30 -6.28
N SER A 165 8.63 13.39 -7.03
CA SER A 165 8.05 13.41 -8.37
C SER A 165 9.09 13.05 -9.43
N TYR A 166 8.72 12.17 -10.36
CA TYR A 166 9.51 11.77 -11.52
C TYR A 166 8.69 11.97 -12.81
N ASN A 167 9.20 12.80 -13.72
CA ASN A 167 8.56 13.08 -15.01
C ASN A 167 8.98 12.09 -16.10
N PHE A 168 9.21 10.85 -15.71
CA PHE A 168 9.39 9.72 -16.59
C PHE A 168 8.73 8.48 -15.96
N PRO A 169 8.20 7.55 -16.77
CA PRO A 169 7.59 6.32 -16.29
C PRO A 169 8.64 5.36 -15.70
N VAL A 170 8.23 4.61 -14.68
CA VAL A 170 9.04 3.55 -14.07
C VAL A 170 8.18 2.29 -13.94
N PHE A 171 8.71 1.15 -14.35
CA PHE A 171 8.04 -0.16 -14.24
C PHE A 171 8.93 -1.15 -13.49
N LEU A 172 8.34 -1.91 -12.57
CA LEU A 172 8.91 -3.16 -12.07
C LEU A 172 8.50 -4.29 -13.01
N LEU A 173 9.47 -4.98 -13.60
CA LEU A 173 9.21 -6.05 -14.54
C LEU A 173 8.77 -7.33 -13.83
N SER A 174 8.02 -8.20 -14.51
CA SER A 174 7.92 -9.60 -14.09
C SER A 174 9.25 -10.35 -14.32
N GLU A 175 9.40 -11.55 -13.75
CA GLU A 175 10.62 -12.36 -13.93
C GLU A 175 10.83 -12.78 -15.40
N SER A 176 9.75 -13.14 -16.10
CA SER A 176 9.77 -13.48 -17.53
C SER A 176 10.11 -12.27 -18.40
N SER A 177 9.50 -11.11 -18.11
CA SER A 177 9.77 -9.84 -18.77
C SER A 177 11.21 -9.38 -18.56
N THR A 178 11.75 -9.58 -17.34
CA THR A 178 13.14 -9.25 -16.99
C THR A 178 14.12 -9.98 -17.90
N SER A 179 14.00 -11.30 -18.00
CA SER A 179 14.89 -12.13 -18.83
C SER A 179 14.84 -11.70 -20.31
N THR A 180 13.64 -11.43 -20.81
CA THR A 180 13.42 -11.00 -22.20
C THR A 180 14.06 -9.64 -22.48
N LEU A 181 13.86 -8.67 -21.57
CA LEU A 181 14.39 -7.32 -21.74
C LEU A 181 15.90 -7.24 -21.59
N GLU A 182 16.53 -8.12 -20.80
CA GLU A 182 17.98 -8.24 -20.75
C GLU A 182 18.58 -8.66 -22.09
N GLU A 183 17.98 -9.67 -22.75
CA GLU A 183 18.42 -10.10 -24.08
C GLU A 183 18.29 -8.98 -25.10
N ILE A 184 17.18 -8.23 -25.05
CA ILE A 184 16.92 -7.10 -25.94
C ILE A 184 17.92 -5.95 -25.69
N ALA A 185 18.20 -5.61 -24.43
CA ALA A 185 19.17 -4.60 -24.07
C ALA A 185 20.60 -4.99 -24.52
N MET A 186 20.97 -6.27 -24.36
CA MET A 186 22.25 -6.79 -24.86
C MET A 186 22.33 -6.78 -26.40
N LYS A 187 21.22 -7.07 -27.08
CA LYS A 187 21.15 -7.00 -28.55
C LYS A 187 21.37 -5.56 -29.02
N ASN A 188 20.66 -4.60 -28.45
CA ASN A 188 20.81 -3.18 -28.76
C ASN A 188 22.25 -2.67 -28.56
N GLU A 189 22.91 -3.10 -27.49
CA GLU A 189 24.31 -2.72 -27.23
C GLU A 189 25.28 -3.31 -28.26
N LYS A 190 25.06 -4.55 -28.72
CA LYS A 190 25.88 -5.18 -29.76
C LYS A 190 25.65 -4.56 -31.14
N THR A 191 24.48 -3.97 -31.37
CA THR A 191 24.05 -3.44 -32.67
C THR A 191 24.03 -1.92 -32.72
N GLU A 192 24.92 -1.23 -31.99
CA GLU A 192 24.98 0.24 -31.83
C GLU A 192 25.10 1.03 -33.18
N LYS A 193 25.30 0.35 -34.31
CA LYS A 193 25.33 0.89 -35.69
C LYS A 193 24.33 0.23 -36.65
N ALA A 194 23.35 -0.50 -36.15
CA ALA A 194 22.35 -1.15 -36.99
C ALA A 194 21.21 -0.19 -37.34
N TYR A 195 20.65 -0.36 -38.55
CA TYR A 195 19.51 0.41 -39.05
C TYR A 195 18.20 0.15 -38.29
N THR A 196 18.20 -0.79 -37.33
CA THR A 196 17.08 -1.11 -36.46
C THR A 196 17.50 -1.09 -34.99
N THR A 197 16.60 -0.63 -34.13
CA THR A 197 16.78 -0.61 -32.67
C THR A 197 15.50 -1.05 -31.99
N ASN A 198 15.61 -1.83 -30.91
CA ASN A 198 14.45 -2.18 -30.11
C ASN A 198 14.15 -1.07 -29.10
N VAL A 199 12.90 -0.63 -29.09
CA VAL A 199 12.42 0.47 -28.24
C VAL A 199 11.36 -0.04 -27.27
N ALA A 200 11.29 0.60 -26.11
CA ALA A 200 10.17 0.49 -25.20
C ALA A 200 9.22 1.68 -25.42
N GLU A 201 7.93 1.39 -25.58
CA GLU A 201 6.86 2.38 -25.49
C GLU A 201 6.16 2.27 -24.15
N PHE A 202 6.13 3.40 -23.44
CA PHE A 202 5.45 3.59 -22.18
C PHE A 202 4.16 4.39 -22.39
N ASP A 203 3.05 3.76 -22.05
CA ASP A 203 1.73 4.39 -21.99
C ASP A 203 1.35 4.59 -20.52
N VAL A 204 1.96 5.59 -19.87
CA VAL A 204 1.69 5.95 -18.46
C VAL A 204 1.27 7.42 -18.40
N VAL A 205 0.21 7.72 -19.15
CA VAL A 205 -0.32 9.08 -19.27
C VAL A 205 -1.26 9.36 -18.10
N MET A 206 -0.80 10.21 -17.20
CA MET A 206 -1.53 10.63 -16.00
C MET A 206 -2.27 11.93 -16.28
N GLN A 207 -3.56 12.02 -15.93
CA GLN A 207 -4.39 13.20 -16.20
C GLN A 207 -3.96 14.45 -15.42
N THR A 208 -3.34 14.28 -14.26
CA THR A 208 -2.75 15.34 -13.41
C THR A 208 -1.61 16.12 -14.08
N THR A 209 -1.10 15.65 -15.23
CA THR A 209 -0.16 16.40 -16.08
C THR A 209 -0.81 17.59 -16.81
N LYS A 210 -2.13 17.80 -16.67
CA LYS A 210 -2.81 18.99 -17.18
C LYS A 210 -2.26 20.24 -16.49
N VAL A 211 -2.16 21.33 -17.24
CA VAL A 211 -1.81 22.63 -16.66
C VAL A 211 -2.83 22.99 -15.58
N GLY A 212 -2.34 23.23 -14.36
CA GLY A 212 -3.16 23.65 -13.24
C GLY A 212 -3.78 22.51 -12.41
N THR A 213 -3.37 21.25 -12.59
CA THR A 213 -3.85 20.11 -11.78
C THR A 213 -2.75 19.45 -10.93
N HIS A 214 -1.75 20.23 -10.53
CA HIS A 214 -0.55 19.74 -9.81
C HIS A 214 -0.70 19.66 -8.28
N ASP A 215 -1.89 19.96 -7.78
CA ASP A 215 -2.26 19.87 -6.37
C ASP A 215 -3.66 19.23 -6.26
N SER A 216 -3.94 18.59 -5.12
CA SER A 216 -5.18 17.83 -4.94
C SER A 216 -6.44 18.70 -5.00
N GLU A 217 -6.37 19.97 -4.58
CA GLU A 217 -7.54 20.85 -4.62
C GLU A 217 -7.93 21.17 -6.07
N SER A 218 -6.97 21.60 -6.88
CA SER A 218 -7.19 21.89 -8.29
C SER A 218 -7.53 20.63 -9.09
N CYS A 219 -6.89 19.52 -8.77
CA CYS A 219 -7.09 18.26 -9.47
C CYS A 219 -8.49 17.65 -9.24
N LEU A 220 -9.00 17.68 -7.99
CA LEU A 220 -10.36 17.25 -7.67
C LEU A 220 -11.41 18.15 -8.30
N LYS A 221 -11.15 19.47 -8.33
CA LYS A 221 -12.03 20.45 -8.98
C LYS A 221 -12.15 20.24 -10.49
N GLU A 222 -11.07 19.81 -11.13
CA GLU A 222 -11.01 19.51 -12.57
C GLU A 222 -11.35 18.04 -12.89
N GLU A 223 -11.70 17.24 -11.88
CA GLU A 223 -12.05 15.81 -12.00
C GLU A 223 -10.96 14.96 -12.67
N THR A 224 -9.69 15.32 -12.44
CA THR A 224 -8.51 14.64 -13.02
C THR A 224 -7.84 13.65 -12.06
N CYS A 225 -8.38 13.49 -10.85
CA CYS A 225 -7.95 12.52 -9.83
C CYS A 225 -9.11 12.18 -8.90
N LEU A 226 -8.87 11.17 -8.07
CA LEU A 226 -9.76 10.71 -7.02
C LEU A 226 -9.02 10.67 -5.68
N PRO A 227 -9.70 10.90 -4.55
CA PRO A 227 -9.07 10.84 -3.24
C PRO A 227 -8.70 9.42 -2.86
N LEU A 228 -7.63 9.24 -2.08
CA LEU A 228 -7.25 7.91 -1.57
C LEU A 228 -8.27 7.39 -0.55
N GLY A 229 -8.52 6.08 -0.59
CA GLY A 229 -9.50 5.43 0.29
C GLY A 229 -10.55 4.58 -0.42
N GLY A 230 -10.20 3.70 -1.38
CA GLY A 230 -11.15 2.76 -2.00
C GLY A 230 -10.66 1.88 -3.14
N TYR A 231 -10.37 0.60 -2.95
CA TYR A 231 -9.90 -0.20 -4.08
C TYR A 231 -11.01 -0.72 -5.01
N ARG A 232 -10.98 -0.36 -6.32
CA ARG A 232 -10.64 -1.29 -7.44
C ARG A 232 -10.70 -0.59 -8.80
N TRP A 233 -9.72 -0.85 -9.70
CA TRP A 233 -9.88 -0.60 -11.14
C TRP A 233 -9.68 -1.89 -11.95
N LEU A 234 -10.70 -2.22 -12.75
CA LEU A 234 -10.76 -3.35 -13.69
C LEU A 234 -10.16 -2.92 -15.04
N ASP A 235 -8.93 -3.33 -15.36
CA ASP A 235 -8.58 -3.88 -16.68
C ASP A 235 -7.19 -4.54 -16.64
N GLN A 236 -7.15 -5.87 -16.67
CA GLN A 236 -5.96 -6.66 -17.06
C GLN A 236 -6.23 -7.54 -18.29
N ARG A 237 -7.33 -7.30 -19.02
CA ARG A 237 -7.61 -8.02 -20.26
C ARG A 237 -8.10 -7.03 -21.28
N GLY A 238 -7.17 -6.55 -22.11
CA GLY A 238 -7.39 -5.71 -23.28
C GLY A 238 -8.32 -6.36 -24.32
N GLU A 239 -9.60 -6.49 -23.99
CA GLU A 239 -10.70 -6.68 -24.90
C GLU A 239 -11.66 -5.51 -24.74
N SER A 240 -11.71 -4.72 -25.80
CA SER A 240 -12.54 -3.53 -25.99
C SER A 240 -14.01 -3.76 -25.62
N TYR A 241 -14.40 -3.36 -24.41
CA TYR A 241 -15.78 -3.00 -24.07
C TYR A 241 -15.84 -1.62 -23.43
N ALA A 242 -15.64 -0.60 -24.26
CA ALA A 242 -16.21 0.72 -24.03
C ALA A 242 -17.74 0.64 -24.25
N ALA A 243 -18.49 0.12 -23.28
CA ALA A 243 -19.93 0.30 -23.11
C ALA A 243 -20.43 -0.44 -21.87
N LEU A 244 -20.29 0.17 -20.69
CA LEU A 244 -21.36 0.36 -19.71
C LEU A 244 -20.78 1.13 -18.51
N ASP A 245 -21.00 2.44 -18.52
CA ASP A 245 -21.15 3.24 -17.31
C ASP A 245 -22.25 2.61 -16.44
N PHE A 246 -21.87 1.68 -15.55
CA PHE A 246 -22.77 1.11 -14.56
C PHE A 246 -22.12 1.23 -13.18
N TYR A 247 -22.08 2.46 -12.65
CA TYR A 247 -21.87 2.84 -11.24
C TYR A 247 -21.10 1.81 -10.38
N ALA A 248 -19.79 1.68 -10.58
CA ALA A 248 -18.91 1.07 -9.60
C ALA A 248 -18.39 2.16 -8.66
N SER A 249 -19.22 2.55 -7.70
CA SER A 249 -18.82 3.43 -6.59
C SER A 249 -18.17 2.57 -5.51
N ILE A 250 -16.84 2.47 -5.47
CA ILE A 250 -16.09 1.73 -4.44
C ILE A 250 -15.42 2.68 -3.45
N CYS A 251 -15.67 2.50 -2.15
CA CYS A 251 -14.94 3.17 -1.07
C CYS A 251 -14.23 2.10 -0.24
N GLU A 252 -13.11 2.44 0.38
CA GLU A 252 -12.45 1.57 1.35
C GLU A 252 -13.01 1.88 2.70
N PHE A 253 -13.20 0.79 3.42
CA PHE A 253 -13.79 0.82 4.72
C PHE A 253 -12.88 0.06 5.65
N TYR A 254 -12.52 0.70 6.75
CA TYR A 254 -11.95 -0.04 7.86
C TYR A 254 -13.08 -0.74 8.63
N VAL A 255 -12.70 -1.76 9.38
CA VAL A 255 -13.64 -2.67 10.05
C VAL A 255 -13.43 -2.57 11.54
N TRP A 256 -14.51 -2.42 12.31
CA TRP A 256 -14.45 -2.64 13.75
C TRP A 256 -15.50 -3.63 14.21
N SER A 257 -15.20 -4.35 15.30
CA SER A 257 -16.13 -5.24 15.98
C SER A 257 -15.88 -5.24 17.49
N ALA A 258 -16.90 -5.55 18.29
CA ALA A 258 -16.80 -5.61 19.74
C ALA A 258 -17.14 -7.00 20.28
N VAL A 259 -16.42 -7.42 21.32
CA VAL A 259 -16.63 -8.69 22.03
C VAL A 259 -16.82 -8.43 23.53
N PRO A 260 -17.98 -8.82 24.12
CA PRO A 260 -19.20 -9.29 23.46
C PRO A 260 -19.89 -8.20 22.62
N PRO A 261 -20.83 -8.53 21.72
CA PRO A 261 -21.55 -7.54 20.91
C PRO A 261 -22.25 -6.47 21.75
N ILE A 262 -21.99 -5.19 21.46
CA ILE A 262 -22.60 -4.05 22.16
C ILE A 262 -24.11 -3.98 21.88
N ASN A 263 -24.92 -4.05 22.94
CA ASN A 263 -26.37 -3.89 22.83
C ASN A 263 -26.78 -2.44 23.09
N ASN A 264 -27.22 -1.73 22.05
CA ASN A 264 -27.67 -0.33 22.14
C ASN A 264 -29.04 -0.13 22.81
N SER A 265 -29.72 -1.22 23.21
CA SER A 265 -31.08 -1.17 23.77
C SER A 265 -31.15 -1.32 25.30
N SER A 266 -30.04 -1.66 25.97
CA SER A 266 -30.00 -1.85 27.42
C SER A 266 -29.52 -0.58 28.14
N SER A 267 -30.26 -0.18 29.19
CA SER A 267 -29.92 0.93 30.09
C SER A 267 -28.80 0.61 31.09
N ASN A 268 -27.96 -0.40 30.81
CA ASN A 268 -26.91 -0.82 31.73
C ASN A 268 -25.68 0.08 31.55
N GLN A 269 -25.02 0.41 32.67
CA GLN A 269 -23.82 1.23 32.71
C GLN A 269 -22.80 0.77 31.66
N SER A 270 -22.38 1.69 30.80
CA SER A 270 -21.43 1.41 29.74
C SER A 270 -20.07 1.01 30.34
N LYS A 271 -19.55 -0.15 29.92
CA LYS A 271 -18.25 -0.67 30.37
C LYS A 271 -17.10 0.19 29.78
N PRO A 272 -15.97 0.36 30.49
CA PRO A 272 -14.75 0.92 29.90
C PRO A 272 -14.30 0.09 28.69
N ILE A 273 -13.74 0.74 27.68
CA ILE A 273 -13.37 0.14 26.40
C ILE A 273 -11.84 -0.03 26.34
N ILE A 274 -11.40 -1.23 25.99
CA ILE A 274 -10.05 -1.52 25.51
C ILE A 274 -10.12 -1.62 23.99
N LEU A 275 -9.51 -0.65 23.31
CA LEU A 275 -9.48 -0.59 21.86
C LEU A 275 -8.20 -1.26 21.36
N THR A 276 -8.33 -2.40 20.68
CA THR A 276 -7.20 -3.11 20.07
C THR A 276 -7.19 -2.83 18.57
N VAL A 277 -6.08 -2.31 18.06
CA VAL A 277 -5.98 -1.83 16.68
C VAL A 277 -4.85 -2.50 15.90
N ALA A 278 -5.06 -2.68 14.59
CA ALA A 278 -4.02 -3.03 13.62
C ALA A 278 -4.29 -2.30 12.30
N SER A 279 -3.28 -2.17 11.44
CA SER A 279 -3.44 -1.64 10.09
C SER A 279 -3.48 -2.76 9.05
N MET A 280 -4.19 -2.54 7.95
CA MET A 280 -4.28 -3.47 6.82
C MET A 280 -3.75 -2.91 5.51
N ASP A 281 -3.29 -1.65 5.48
CA ASP A 281 -2.74 -1.03 4.27
C ASP A 281 -1.21 -0.94 4.27
N ALA A 282 -0.62 -1.19 3.13
CA ALA A 282 0.79 -1.03 2.85
C ALA A 282 1.01 -0.02 1.71
N ALA A 283 2.19 0.58 1.68
CA ALA A 283 2.64 1.37 0.55
C ALA A 283 3.82 0.68 -0.15
N SER A 284 4.00 0.99 -1.44
CA SER A 284 5.13 0.56 -2.24
C SER A 284 5.40 1.60 -3.33
N PHE A 285 6.61 1.63 -3.87
CA PHE A 285 6.89 2.44 -5.05
C PHE A 285 6.13 1.95 -6.29
N PHE A 286 5.76 0.67 -6.30
CA PHE A 286 4.92 0.05 -7.31
C PHE A 286 3.61 -0.36 -6.63
N ARG A 287 2.55 0.43 -6.82
CA ARG A 287 1.29 0.32 -6.04
C ARG A 287 0.68 -1.08 -6.09
N ASP A 288 0.78 -1.76 -7.23
CA ASP A 288 0.18 -3.09 -7.45
C ASP A 288 1.04 -4.23 -6.84
N LYS A 289 2.19 -3.88 -6.25
CA LYS A 289 3.06 -4.76 -5.46
C LYS A 289 3.30 -4.15 -4.09
N SER A 290 2.22 -3.94 -3.34
CA SER A 290 2.21 -3.54 -1.94
C SER A 290 1.70 -4.69 -1.07
N LEU A 291 2.59 -5.63 -0.74
CA LEU A 291 2.28 -6.75 0.15
C LEU A 291 2.38 -6.35 1.62
N GLY A 292 3.50 -5.76 2.05
CA GLY A 292 3.66 -5.29 3.44
C GLY A 292 3.58 -6.42 4.47
N ALA A 293 4.22 -7.55 4.19
CA ALA A 293 4.13 -8.76 5.00
C ALA A 293 4.48 -8.54 6.46
N ASP A 294 5.63 -7.94 6.76
CA ASP A 294 6.01 -7.66 8.13
C ASP A 294 5.28 -6.43 8.68
N SER A 295 5.15 -5.37 7.87
CA SER A 295 4.42 -4.17 8.26
C SER A 295 3.44 -3.72 7.15
N PRO A 296 2.11 -3.78 7.39
CA PRO A 296 1.44 -4.09 8.66
C PRO A 296 0.82 -5.49 8.80
N ILE A 297 0.89 -6.34 7.76
CA ILE A 297 0.01 -7.52 7.66
C ILE A 297 0.29 -8.57 8.75
N SER A 298 1.53 -8.70 9.22
CA SER A 298 1.85 -9.57 10.38
C SER A 298 1.07 -9.18 11.64
N GLY A 299 0.87 -7.88 11.88
CA GLY A 299 0.07 -7.33 12.97
C GLY A 299 -1.42 -7.58 12.78
N LEU A 300 -1.93 -7.41 11.55
CA LEU A 300 -3.31 -7.77 11.20
C LEU A 300 -3.58 -9.25 11.46
N ILE A 301 -2.72 -10.15 10.98
CA ILE A 301 -2.87 -11.60 11.18
C ILE A 301 -2.81 -11.93 12.67
N SER A 302 -1.91 -11.26 13.42
CA SER A 302 -1.84 -11.41 14.88
C SER A 302 -3.14 -11.00 15.57
N LEU A 303 -3.77 -9.90 15.14
CA LEU A 303 -5.06 -9.44 15.65
C LEU A 303 -6.17 -10.46 15.35
N LEU A 304 -6.30 -10.90 14.10
CA LEU A 304 -7.34 -11.85 13.68
C LEU A 304 -7.21 -13.18 14.44
N ALA A 305 -5.99 -13.69 14.58
CA ALA A 305 -5.72 -14.90 15.34
C ALA A 305 -5.93 -14.73 16.85
N ALA A 306 -5.68 -13.53 17.40
CA ALA A 306 -6.00 -13.24 18.80
C ALA A 306 -7.52 -13.18 19.04
N VAL A 307 -8.28 -12.61 18.11
CA VAL A 307 -9.75 -12.61 18.13
C VAL A 307 -10.30 -14.03 18.04
N ASP A 308 -9.74 -14.86 17.16
CA ASP A 308 -10.09 -16.29 17.07
C ASP A 308 -9.82 -17.02 18.39
N ALA A 309 -8.63 -16.85 18.99
CA ALA A 309 -8.30 -17.46 20.27
C ALA A 309 -9.26 -17.03 21.40
N LEU A 310 -9.63 -15.75 21.44
CA LEU A 310 -10.59 -15.23 22.41
C LEU A 310 -12.01 -15.75 22.17
N SER A 311 -12.43 -15.94 20.92
CA SER A 311 -13.80 -16.39 20.58
C SER A 311 -14.17 -17.75 21.17
N HIS A 312 -13.18 -18.58 21.51
CA HIS A 312 -13.36 -19.90 22.12
C HIS A 312 -13.41 -19.87 23.65
N VAL A 313 -13.28 -18.69 24.28
CA VAL A 313 -13.28 -18.54 25.74
C VAL A 313 -14.70 -18.39 26.27
N ASP A 314 -15.07 -19.24 27.23
CA ASP A 314 -16.36 -19.15 27.91
C ASP A 314 -16.41 -17.92 28.85
N GLY A 315 -17.60 -17.32 28.99
CA GLY A 315 -17.86 -16.28 29.99
C GLY A 315 -17.39 -14.87 29.64
N LEU A 316 -17.12 -14.57 28.36
CA LEU A 316 -16.78 -13.22 27.88
C LEU A 316 -17.85 -12.15 28.22
N ASP A 317 -19.11 -12.55 28.39
CA ASP A 317 -20.20 -11.65 28.80
C ASP A 317 -19.98 -11.04 30.19
N ASN A 318 -19.24 -11.75 31.06
CA ASN A 318 -18.99 -11.37 32.45
C ASN A 318 -17.77 -10.46 32.63
N LEU A 319 -17.07 -10.08 31.54
CA LEU A 319 -15.90 -9.21 31.60
C LEU A 319 -16.27 -7.80 32.11
N ASN A 320 -15.36 -7.17 32.84
CA ASN A 320 -15.59 -5.83 33.41
C ASN A 320 -15.35 -4.71 32.39
N LYS A 321 -14.51 -4.97 31.38
CA LYS A 321 -14.21 -4.04 30.28
C LYS A 321 -14.68 -4.65 28.95
N GLN A 322 -15.08 -3.76 28.04
CA GLN A 322 -15.48 -4.10 26.68
C GLN A 322 -14.25 -4.18 25.78
N LEU A 323 -14.07 -5.29 25.07
CA LEU A 323 -13.04 -5.42 24.04
C LEU A 323 -13.61 -4.93 22.71
N VAL A 324 -12.87 -4.04 22.04
CA VAL A 324 -13.21 -3.56 20.69
C VAL A 324 -11.98 -3.76 19.81
N PHE A 325 -12.16 -4.44 18.69
CA PHE A 325 -11.14 -4.71 17.68
C PHE A 325 -11.39 -3.82 16.47
N LEU A 326 -10.35 -3.18 15.95
CA LEU A 326 -10.44 -2.20 14.88
C LEU A 326 -9.26 -2.38 13.91
N VAL A 327 -9.56 -2.51 12.63
CA VAL A 327 -8.56 -2.73 11.56
C VAL A 327 -8.59 -1.53 10.64
N PHE A 328 -7.62 -0.63 10.76
CA PHE A 328 -7.52 0.59 9.97
C PHE A 328 -6.96 0.35 8.57
N THR A 329 -7.39 1.17 7.62
CA THR A 329 -6.77 1.32 6.29
C THR A 329 -6.42 2.79 6.04
N GLY A 330 -5.43 3.00 5.17
CA GLY A 330 -4.83 4.28 4.84
C GLY A 330 -3.91 4.87 5.91
N GLU A 331 -3.42 4.03 6.82
CA GLU A 331 -2.45 4.44 7.82
C GLU A 331 -1.10 4.83 7.21
N ALA A 332 -0.70 4.24 6.08
CA ALA A 332 0.52 4.62 5.35
C ALA A 332 0.45 6.03 4.70
N TRP A 333 -0.74 6.59 4.59
CA TRP A 333 -1.04 7.82 3.85
C TRP A 333 -1.49 8.97 4.75
N GLY A 334 -0.82 9.15 5.89
CA GLY A 334 -1.11 10.23 6.82
C GLY A 334 -2.12 9.89 7.90
N TYR A 335 -2.23 8.59 8.26
CA TYR A 335 -3.19 8.10 9.24
C TYR A 335 -4.65 8.40 8.89
N LEU A 336 -5.02 8.34 7.60
CA LEU A 336 -6.35 8.80 7.14
C LEU A 336 -7.48 8.01 7.80
N GLY A 337 -7.31 6.70 8.02
CA GLY A 337 -8.31 5.85 8.65
C GLY A 337 -8.53 6.20 10.11
N SER A 338 -7.46 6.18 10.93
CA SER A 338 -7.54 6.47 12.36
C SER A 338 -7.96 7.91 12.65
N ARG A 339 -7.57 8.86 11.81
CA ARG A 339 -8.02 10.25 11.93
C ARG A 339 -9.49 10.42 11.57
N ARG A 340 -9.95 9.75 10.51
CA ARG A 340 -11.37 9.74 10.15
C ARG A 340 -12.20 9.10 11.26
N PHE A 341 -11.72 8.01 11.86
CA PHE A 341 -12.36 7.38 13.01
C PHE A 341 -12.59 8.32 14.19
N LEU A 342 -11.56 9.09 14.54
CA LEU A 342 -11.68 10.07 15.62
C LEU A 342 -12.70 11.16 15.27
N LEU A 343 -12.77 11.59 14.01
CA LEU A 343 -13.81 12.52 13.56
C LEU A 343 -15.22 11.91 13.63
N GLU A 344 -15.39 10.67 13.19
CA GLU A 344 -16.67 9.96 13.25
C GLU A 344 -17.16 9.77 14.69
N LEU A 345 -16.23 9.50 15.63
CA LEU A 345 -16.50 9.44 17.08
C LEU A 345 -16.97 10.79 17.63
N ASP A 346 -16.32 11.89 17.25
CA ASP A 346 -16.72 13.24 17.66
C ASP A 346 -18.11 13.61 17.11
N GLN A 347 -18.41 13.19 15.88
CA GLN A 347 -19.69 13.44 15.20
C GLN A 347 -20.79 12.46 15.62
N GLN A 348 -20.47 11.39 16.35
CA GLN A 348 -21.39 10.32 16.74
C GLN A 348 -22.15 9.72 15.54
N SER A 349 -21.45 9.47 14.44
CA SER A 349 -22.07 8.96 13.22
C SER A 349 -22.56 7.50 13.36
N ASP A 350 -23.37 7.08 12.40
CA ASP A 350 -23.89 5.71 12.33
C ASP A 350 -22.79 4.64 12.19
N ALA A 351 -21.63 5.02 11.68
CA ALA A 351 -20.51 4.11 11.46
C ALA A 351 -19.82 3.66 12.76
N VAL A 352 -19.85 4.51 13.80
CA VAL A 352 -19.26 4.23 15.13
C VAL A 352 -20.33 4.04 16.22
N ARG A 353 -21.58 3.82 15.79
CA ARG A 353 -22.72 3.71 16.70
C ARG A 353 -22.51 2.61 17.74
N GLY A 354 -22.54 2.99 19.01
CA GLY A 354 -22.32 2.11 20.17
C GLY A 354 -20.97 2.37 20.86
N LEU A 355 -20.05 3.09 20.22
CA LEU A 355 -18.80 3.52 20.82
C LEU A 355 -18.94 4.93 21.40
N ASN A 356 -18.26 5.18 22.52
CA ASN A 356 -18.15 6.50 23.14
C ASN A 356 -16.68 6.78 23.43
N SER A 357 -16.16 7.88 22.89
CA SER A 357 -14.76 8.28 23.03
C SER A 357 -14.32 8.46 24.49
N SER A 358 -15.24 8.86 25.38
CA SER A 358 -14.94 9.05 26.81
C SER A 358 -14.77 7.74 27.59
N LEU A 359 -15.20 6.61 27.02
CA LEU A 359 -15.06 5.30 27.64
C LEU A 359 -13.80 4.55 27.19
N ILE A 360 -13.07 5.06 26.20
CA ILE A 360 -11.83 4.45 25.72
C ILE A 360 -10.76 4.68 26.79
N GLN A 361 -10.43 3.62 27.53
CA GLN A 361 -9.44 3.66 28.61
C GLN A 361 -8.03 3.37 28.09
N LEU A 362 -7.90 2.44 27.15
CA LEU A 362 -6.62 1.99 26.62
C LEU A 362 -6.72 1.73 25.12
N VAL A 363 -5.71 2.18 24.36
CA VAL A 363 -5.50 1.82 22.96
C VAL A 363 -4.28 0.91 22.84
N MET A 364 -4.48 -0.34 22.44
CA MET A 364 -3.42 -1.33 22.21
C MET A 364 -3.26 -1.56 20.71
N GLU A 365 -2.18 -1.07 20.13
CA GLU A 365 -1.86 -1.29 18.72
C GLU A 365 -0.92 -2.48 18.55
N ILE A 366 -1.23 -3.34 17.58
CA ILE A 366 -0.38 -4.44 17.16
C ILE A 366 0.30 -4.00 15.86
N GLY A 367 1.59 -3.71 15.95
CA GLY A 367 2.42 -3.32 14.83
C GLY A 367 3.03 -4.53 14.13
N SER A 368 4.32 -4.45 13.84
CA SER A 368 5.09 -5.50 13.16
C SER A 368 5.41 -6.61 14.16
N THR A 369 5.01 -7.84 13.86
CA THR A 369 5.25 -9.00 14.72
C THR A 369 5.92 -10.16 13.97
N GLY A 370 6.10 -10.03 12.65
CA GLY A 370 6.60 -11.09 11.78
C GLY A 370 8.08 -11.39 11.95
N LYS A 371 8.88 -10.44 12.45
CA LYS A 371 10.33 -10.60 12.68
C LYS A 371 10.70 -10.88 14.14
N GLY A 372 9.73 -11.08 15.02
CA GLY A 372 9.96 -11.29 16.46
C GLY A 372 10.71 -12.59 16.82
N PHE A 373 11.23 -13.36 15.87
CA PHE A 373 11.94 -14.62 16.11
C PHE A 373 13.45 -14.45 15.94
N SER A 374 14.21 -14.63 17.03
CA SER A 374 15.68 -14.55 17.01
C SER A 374 16.30 -15.62 17.91
N GLN A 375 17.23 -16.40 17.34
CA GLN A 375 18.03 -17.40 18.08
C GLN A 375 17.19 -18.41 18.91
N GLY A 376 15.99 -18.75 18.42
CA GLY A 376 15.08 -19.69 19.09
C GLY A 376 14.15 -19.06 20.14
N ASN A 377 14.31 -17.78 20.45
CA ASN A 377 13.40 -17.02 21.31
C ASN A 377 12.50 -16.10 20.48
N LYS A 378 11.30 -15.87 20.98
CA LYS A 378 10.33 -14.92 20.42
C LYS A 378 10.33 -13.66 21.28
N THR A 379 10.79 -12.54 20.74
CA THR A 379 10.98 -11.28 21.47
C THR A 379 10.12 -10.17 20.90
N PHE A 380 9.36 -9.51 21.76
CA PHE A 380 8.54 -8.35 21.42
C PHE A 380 8.80 -7.18 22.37
N PHE A 381 8.50 -5.98 21.90
CA PHE A 381 8.75 -4.74 22.63
C PHE A 381 7.46 -3.94 22.77
N ALA A 382 7.23 -3.48 24.00
CA ALA A 382 6.12 -2.61 24.35
C ALA A 382 6.59 -1.15 24.29
N HIS A 383 6.12 -0.42 23.29
CA HIS A 383 6.32 1.02 23.15
C HIS A 383 5.17 1.78 23.79
N THR A 384 5.47 2.70 24.71
CA THR A 384 4.45 3.45 25.44
C THR A 384 4.81 4.92 25.56
N GLN A 385 3.79 5.75 25.76
CA GLN A 385 3.95 7.13 26.22
C GLN A 385 3.34 7.21 27.63
N VAL A 386 4.17 7.50 28.63
CA VAL A 386 3.92 7.17 30.05
C VAL A 386 2.58 7.73 30.57
N SER A 387 1.68 6.85 31.03
CA SER A 387 0.45 7.15 31.78
C SER A 387 0.15 6.10 32.86
N SER A 388 -0.82 6.33 33.76
CA SER A 388 -1.18 5.34 34.80
C SER A 388 -1.77 4.04 34.23
N ASP A 389 -2.65 4.10 33.23
CA ASP A 389 -3.24 2.89 32.64
C ASP A 389 -2.23 2.11 31.77
N THR A 390 -1.19 2.78 31.25
CA THR A 390 -0.11 2.06 30.56
C THR A 390 0.64 1.10 31.50
N ASN A 391 0.73 1.42 32.80
CA ASN A 391 1.33 0.48 33.77
C ASN A 391 0.45 -0.76 33.96
N GLU A 392 -0.88 -0.61 33.95
CA GLU A 392 -1.81 -1.74 34.02
C GLU A 392 -1.67 -2.66 32.80
N ALA A 393 -1.56 -2.06 31.59
CA ALA A 393 -1.30 -2.78 30.35
C ALA A 393 0.03 -3.53 30.35
N LEU A 394 1.10 -2.89 30.82
CA LEU A 394 2.42 -3.50 30.94
C LEU A 394 2.45 -4.65 31.95
N ASP A 395 1.73 -4.52 33.07
CA ASP A 395 1.59 -5.60 34.04
C ASP A 395 0.82 -6.79 33.45
N ALA A 396 -0.26 -6.53 32.71
CA ALA A 396 -1.02 -7.58 32.03
C ALA A 396 -0.18 -8.31 30.98
N LEU A 397 0.65 -7.58 30.21
CA LEU A 397 1.60 -8.16 29.27
C LEU A 397 2.63 -9.07 29.96
N LYS A 398 3.17 -8.64 31.11
CA LYS A 398 4.10 -9.46 31.89
C LYS A 398 3.45 -10.74 32.39
N LEU A 399 2.21 -10.67 32.89
CA LEU A 399 1.45 -11.85 33.31
C LEU A 399 1.19 -12.80 32.13
N ALA A 400 0.82 -12.26 30.97
CA ALA A 400 0.64 -13.04 29.75
C ALA A 400 1.96 -13.70 29.31
N GLN A 401 3.08 -12.97 29.35
CA GLN A 401 4.41 -13.51 29.06
C GLN A 401 4.81 -14.63 30.03
N GLU A 402 4.58 -14.47 31.34
CA GLU A 402 4.88 -15.51 32.33
C GLU A 402 4.17 -16.82 32.01
N SER A 403 2.92 -16.75 31.54
CA SER A 403 2.14 -17.91 31.10
C SER A 403 2.65 -18.53 29.79
N LEU A 404 3.46 -17.82 28.99
CA LEU A 404 4.05 -18.26 27.72
C LEU A 404 5.54 -18.57 27.83
N LYS A 405 6.13 -18.51 29.03
CA LYS A 405 7.58 -18.65 29.23
C LYS A 405 8.13 -19.99 28.77
N SER A 406 7.34 -21.06 28.85
CA SER A 406 7.69 -22.38 28.32
C SER A 406 7.82 -22.43 26.79
N GLU A 407 7.24 -21.45 26.09
CA GLU A 407 7.24 -21.34 24.63
C GLU A 407 8.32 -20.38 24.09
N GLY A 408 9.20 -19.89 24.97
CA GLY A 408 10.31 -19.00 24.62
C GLY A 408 9.89 -17.57 24.29
N VAL A 409 8.70 -17.14 24.73
CA VAL A 409 8.17 -15.78 24.49
C VAL A 409 8.68 -14.81 25.55
N THR A 410 9.22 -13.68 25.11
CA THR A 410 9.73 -12.60 25.95
C THR A 410 9.18 -11.27 25.47
N VAL A 411 8.70 -10.45 26.39
CA VAL A 411 8.27 -9.07 26.16
C VAL A 411 9.15 -8.17 27.01
N SER A 412 9.57 -7.04 26.44
CA SER A 412 10.34 -6.04 27.18
C SER A 412 9.78 -4.65 26.90
N ASN A 413 9.95 -3.73 27.84
CA ASN A 413 9.66 -2.33 27.56
C ASN A 413 10.69 -1.82 26.54
N ALA A 414 10.23 -1.05 25.57
CA ALA A 414 11.11 -0.44 24.60
C ALA A 414 12.10 0.53 25.28
N SER A 415 13.28 0.66 24.69
CA SER A 415 14.37 1.47 25.22
C SER A 415 14.00 2.94 25.28
N SER A 416 14.33 3.59 26.39
CA SER A 416 14.22 5.05 26.56
C SER A 416 15.09 5.88 25.60
N SER A 417 15.94 5.24 24.78
CA SER A 417 16.71 5.92 23.74
C SER A 417 15.88 6.28 22.50
N ASN A 418 14.76 5.61 22.28
CA ASN A 418 13.81 5.94 21.22
C ASN A 418 12.84 7.04 21.72
N PRO A 419 12.13 7.76 20.83
CA PRO A 419 11.27 8.87 21.24
C PRO A 419 9.92 8.45 21.88
N GLY A 420 9.74 7.16 22.20
CA GLY A 420 8.52 6.60 22.80
C GLY A 420 7.84 5.64 21.84
N ILE A 421 6.86 6.15 21.09
CA ILE A 421 6.07 5.34 20.16
C ILE A 421 6.59 5.42 18.71
N PRO A 422 6.66 4.30 17.98
CA PRO A 422 6.97 4.28 16.55
C PRO A 422 5.81 4.87 15.72
N PRO A 423 6.00 5.10 14.41
CA PRO A 423 4.90 5.49 13.51
C PRO A 423 3.78 4.45 13.55
N SER A 424 2.61 4.85 14.03
CA SER A 424 1.50 3.96 14.39
C SER A 424 0.20 4.76 14.48
N SER A 425 -0.96 4.12 14.29
CA SER A 425 -2.29 4.76 14.43
C SER A 425 -2.45 5.48 15.77
N LEU A 426 -1.81 4.98 16.84
CA LEU A 426 -1.79 5.60 18.17
C LEU A 426 -1.30 7.06 18.16
N MET A 427 -0.47 7.46 17.18
CA MET A 427 -0.07 8.86 17.02
C MET A 427 -1.29 9.77 16.79
N ALA A 428 -2.28 9.34 16.00
CA ALA A 428 -3.49 10.11 15.75
C ALA A 428 -4.30 10.32 17.05
N PHE A 429 -4.42 9.26 17.87
CA PHE A 429 -5.09 9.33 19.17
C PHE A 429 -4.39 10.30 20.13
N LEU A 430 -3.06 10.19 20.26
CA LEU A 430 -2.28 11.06 21.15
C LEU A 430 -2.26 12.52 20.69
N ARG A 431 -2.35 12.77 19.38
CA ARG A 431 -2.48 14.12 18.82
C ARG A 431 -3.85 14.74 19.12
N LYS A 432 -4.91 13.93 19.12
CA LYS A 432 -6.25 14.38 19.52
C LYS A 432 -6.34 14.61 21.02
N ASN A 433 -5.82 13.68 21.81
CA ASN A 433 -5.83 13.69 23.25
C ASN A 433 -4.50 13.15 23.80
N SER A 434 -3.65 14.04 24.31
CA SER A 434 -2.35 13.66 24.87
C SER A 434 -2.43 12.79 26.12
N SER A 435 -3.62 12.70 26.74
CA SER A 435 -3.89 11.86 27.91
C SER A 435 -4.36 10.45 27.53
N THR A 436 -4.48 10.13 26.24
CA THR A 436 -4.84 8.77 25.81
C THR A 436 -3.74 7.79 26.24
N SER A 437 -4.11 6.84 27.09
CA SER A 437 -3.24 5.73 27.45
C SER A 437 -3.15 4.75 26.28
N GLY A 438 -1.94 4.39 25.87
CA GLY A 438 -1.76 3.44 24.80
C GLY A 438 -0.40 2.75 24.75
N ILE A 439 -0.39 1.62 24.07
CA ILE A 439 0.76 0.74 23.91
C ILE A 439 0.82 0.24 22.47
N VAL A 440 2.01 0.26 21.87
CA VAL A 440 2.27 -0.35 20.56
C VAL A 440 3.16 -1.57 20.80
N LEU A 441 2.71 -2.74 20.38
CA LEU A 441 3.47 -3.98 20.43
C LEU A 441 4.19 -4.18 19.09
N GLU A 442 5.52 -4.24 19.13
CA GLU A 442 6.39 -4.38 17.96
C GLU A 442 7.41 -5.52 18.15
N ASP A 443 8.04 -5.96 17.08
CA ASP A 443 9.16 -6.92 17.08
C ASP A 443 10.55 -6.28 17.15
N PHE A 444 10.61 -4.95 17.27
CA PHE A 444 11.84 -4.18 17.37
C PHE A 444 11.88 -3.25 18.57
N ASP A 445 13.08 -2.94 19.05
CA ASP A 445 13.28 -2.07 20.22
C ASP A 445 13.50 -0.59 19.84
N THR A 446 14.42 -0.32 18.92
CA THR A 446 14.86 1.04 18.57
C THR A 446 14.68 1.39 17.11
N VAL A 447 14.93 0.46 16.20
CA VAL A 447 14.80 0.65 14.75
C VAL A 447 14.15 -0.57 14.14
N PHE A 448 13.43 -0.40 13.03
CA PHE A 448 12.67 -1.47 12.41
C PHE A 448 13.50 -2.74 12.18
N ALA A 449 12.95 -3.88 12.59
CA ALA A 449 13.48 -5.18 12.24
C ALA A 449 13.31 -5.41 10.73
N ASN A 450 12.17 -4.99 10.17
CA ASN A 450 11.88 -5.00 8.75
C ASN A 450 12.96 -4.27 7.92
N LYS A 451 13.58 -4.98 6.98
CA LYS A 451 14.56 -4.41 6.03
C LYS A 451 13.93 -4.04 4.68
N PHE A 452 12.64 -4.25 4.53
CA PHE A 452 11.89 -4.02 3.31
C PHE A 452 10.65 -3.13 3.51
N TYR A 453 10.63 -2.31 4.57
CA TYR A 453 9.50 -1.45 4.89
C TYR A 453 9.01 -0.63 3.69
N HIS A 454 7.71 -0.76 3.38
CA HIS A 454 7.04 -0.20 2.20
C HIS A 454 7.72 -0.52 0.85
N SER A 455 8.26 -1.73 0.71
CA SER A 455 8.82 -2.25 -0.54
C SER A 455 7.96 -3.38 -1.11
N HIS A 456 8.07 -3.59 -2.41
CA HIS A 456 7.57 -4.79 -3.09
C HIS A 456 8.27 -6.09 -2.65
N LEU A 457 9.39 -5.98 -1.93
CA LEU A 457 10.14 -7.12 -1.38
C LEU A 457 9.69 -7.52 0.05
N ASP A 458 8.72 -6.82 0.63
CA ASP A 458 8.14 -7.18 1.92
C ASP A 458 7.04 -8.24 1.74
N ASP A 459 7.46 -9.47 1.44
CA ASP A 459 6.60 -10.62 1.13
C ASP A 459 6.60 -11.69 2.24
N SER A 460 5.88 -12.79 2.01
CA SER A 460 5.73 -13.88 2.98
C SER A 460 7.07 -14.50 3.42
N ALA A 461 8.11 -14.46 2.59
CA ALA A 461 9.45 -14.92 2.94
C ALA A 461 10.16 -13.97 3.94
N ASN A 462 9.69 -12.74 4.07
CA ASN A 462 10.20 -11.78 5.04
C ASN A 462 9.70 -12.06 6.47
N ILE A 463 8.69 -12.88 6.70
CA ILE A 463 8.10 -13.07 8.04
C ILE A 463 8.26 -14.50 8.58
N ASN A 464 8.01 -14.68 9.88
CA ASN A 464 8.02 -15.97 10.55
C ASN A 464 6.65 -16.27 11.18
N SER A 465 5.99 -17.34 10.74
CA SER A 465 4.66 -17.73 11.25
C SER A 465 4.67 -18.00 12.76
N SER A 466 5.74 -18.59 13.30
CA SER A 466 5.86 -18.87 14.74
C SER A 466 5.94 -17.60 15.60
N ALA A 467 6.50 -16.51 15.06
CA ALA A 467 6.49 -15.21 15.72
C ALA A 467 5.07 -14.64 15.78
N ILE A 468 4.32 -14.69 14.68
CA ILE A 468 2.94 -14.20 14.60
C ILE A 468 2.01 -14.99 15.54
N VAL A 469 2.14 -16.32 15.60
CA VAL A 469 1.37 -17.16 16.55
C VAL A 469 1.65 -16.76 18.01
N ALA A 470 2.91 -16.47 18.33
CA ALA A 470 3.30 -16.07 19.67
C ALA A 470 2.79 -14.68 20.03
N ALA A 471 2.85 -13.72 19.10
CA ALA A 471 2.28 -12.40 19.26
C ALA A 471 0.76 -12.46 19.46
N ALA A 472 0.05 -13.22 18.62
CA ALA A 472 -1.40 -13.42 18.73
C ALA A 472 -1.80 -14.03 20.09
N SER A 473 -1.10 -15.06 20.54
CA SER A 473 -1.35 -15.70 21.84
C SER A 473 -1.07 -14.75 23.01
N LEU A 474 0.03 -13.99 22.93
CA LEU A 474 0.39 -12.97 23.91
C LEU A 474 -0.67 -11.88 24.00
N VAL A 475 -1.13 -11.36 22.86
CA VAL A 475 -2.18 -10.33 22.80
C VAL A 475 -3.49 -10.86 23.35
N ALA A 476 -3.95 -12.03 22.92
CA ALA A 476 -5.19 -12.63 23.40
C ALA A 476 -5.20 -12.79 24.93
N ARG A 477 -4.12 -13.36 25.48
CA ARG A 477 -3.96 -13.51 26.94
C ARG A 477 -3.91 -12.15 27.65
N THR A 478 -3.22 -11.16 27.08
CA THR A 478 -3.15 -9.80 27.65
C THR A 478 -4.52 -9.14 27.72
N LEU A 479 -5.30 -9.20 26.64
CA LEU A 479 -6.64 -8.64 26.58
C LEU A 479 -7.59 -9.32 27.57
N TYR A 480 -7.49 -10.65 27.72
CA TYR A 480 -8.25 -11.38 28.73
C TYR A 480 -7.92 -10.94 30.16
N VAL A 481 -6.63 -10.77 30.48
CA VAL A 481 -6.19 -10.27 31.80
C VAL A 481 -6.70 -8.85 32.04
N LEU A 482 -6.62 -7.97 31.04
CA LEU A 482 -7.08 -6.59 31.15
C LEU A 482 -8.59 -6.48 31.32
N ALA A 483 -9.36 -7.34 30.65
CA ALA A 483 -10.82 -7.30 30.71
C ALA A 483 -11.41 -7.97 31.97
N SER A 484 -10.65 -8.83 32.65
CA SER A 484 -11.05 -9.55 33.87
C SER A 484 -10.57 -8.90 35.18
N ASP A 485 -9.95 -7.71 35.13
CA ASP A 485 -9.34 -6.99 36.26
C ASP A 485 -8.44 -7.87 37.13
N LYS A 486 -7.70 -8.80 36.52
CA LYS A 486 -6.80 -9.76 37.19
C LYS A 486 -7.48 -10.73 38.17
N LYS A 487 -8.81 -10.70 38.34
CA LYS A 487 -9.54 -11.51 39.35
C LYS A 487 -9.67 -12.98 38.97
N ASP A 488 -9.75 -13.27 37.66
CA ASP A 488 -9.92 -14.63 37.12
C ASP A 488 -8.68 -15.14 36.35
N SER A 489 -7.56 -14.40 36.42
CA SER A 489 -6.31 -14.70 35.69
C SER A 489 -5.49 -15.84 36.31
N THR A 490 -6.09 -17.02 36.46
CA THR A 490 -5.35 -18.23 36.85
C THR A 490 -4.44 -18.69 35.69
N SER A 491 -3.24 -19.20 36.01
CA SER A 491 -2.31 -19.71 34.99
C SER A 491 -2.95 -20.78 34.08
N SER A 492 -3.94 -21.54 34.58
CA SER A 492 -4.70 -22.52 33.82
C SER A 492 -5.62 -21.89 32.78
N ALA A 493 -6.37 -20.83 33.13
CA ALA A 493 -7.25 -20.13 32.19
C ALA A 493 -6.47 -19.42 31.08
N LEU A 494 -5.28 -18.88 31.40
CA LEU A 494 -4.40 -18.29 30.40
C LEU A 494 -3.81 -19.36 29.47
N SER A 495 -3.44 -20.54 30.01
CA SER A 495 -2.85 -21.61 29.20
C SER A 495 -3.81 -22.22 28.16
N SER A 496 -5.13 -22.07 28.33
CA SER A 496 -6.11 -22.49 27.32
C SER A 496 -6.28 -21.51 26.17
N ILE A 497 -5.82 -20.26 26.31
CA ILE A 497 -5.95 -19.22 25.28
C ILE A 497 -4.69 -19.25 24.42
N ASN A 498 -4.77 -19.91 23.27
CA ASN A 498 -3.68 -20.02 22.29
C ASN A 498 -4.18 -19.71 20.89
N ALA A 499 -3.37 -19.00 20.12
CA ALA A 499 -3.62 -18.81 18.70
C ALA A 499 -3.42 -20.12 17.94
N ASN A 500 -4.30 -20.39 16.98
CA ASN A 500 -4.22 -21.55 16.12
C ASN A 500 -3.12 -21.34 15.06
N ALA A 501 -2.05 -22.14 15.10
CA ALA A 501 -0.94 -22.05 14.18
C ALA A 501 -1.35 -22.29 12.72
N SER A 502 -2.24 -23.25 12.47
CA SER A 502 -2.73 -23.55 11.12
C SER A 502 -3.54 -22.40 10.54
N LEU A 503 -4.34 -21.72 11.37
CA LEU A 503 -5.07 -20.51 10.95
C LEU A 503 -4.11 -19.39 10.57
N VAL A 504 -3.03 -19.19 11.34
CA VAL A 504 -2.01 -18.17 11.03
C VAL A 504 -1.30 -18.47 9.71
N GLU A 505 -0.92 -19.73 9.48
CA GLU A 505 -0.29 -20.14 8.21
C GLU A 505 -1.23 -19.96 7.01
N GLU A 506 -2.50 -20.32 7.17
CA GLU A 506 -3.50 -20.11 6.13
C GLU A 506 -3.72 -18.62 5.85
N LEU A 507 -3.86 -17.78 6.89
CA LEU A 507 -3.98 -16.33 6.74
C LEU A 507 -2.76 -15.69 6.04
N ILE A 508 -1.54 -16.15 6.37
CA ILE A 508 -0.32 -15.71 5.68
C ILE A 508 -0.43 -16.03 4.19
N SER A 509 -0.78 -17.27 3.85
CA SER A 509 -0.87 -17.69 2.45
C SER A 509 -1.99 -16.96 1.69
N CYS A 510 -3.14 -16.75 2.32
CA CYS A 510 -4.27 -16.04 1.71
C CYS A 510 -3.97 -14.55 1.46
N LEU A 511 -3.31 -13.88 2.40
CA LEU A 511 -3.14 -12.43 2.39
C LEU A 511 -1.80 -11.97 1.82
N LEU A 512 -0.81 -12.85 1.62
CA LEU A 512 0.54 -12.45 1.16
C LEU A 512 1.05 -13.18 -0.09
N ASP A 513 0.42 -14.28 -0.49
CA ASP A 513 0.79 -15.02 -1.71
C ASP A 513 -0.24 -14.82 -2.83
N CYS A 514 0.16 -14.97 -4.09
CA CYS A 514 -0.77 -14.94 -5.22
C CYS A 514 -1.42 -16.32 -5.52
N ASP A 515 -0.87 -17.41 -4.98
CA ASP A 515 -1.32 -18.79 -5.20
C ASP A 515 -1.20 -19.58 -3.88
N PRO A 516 -2.33 -19.92 -3.22
CA PRO A 516 -3.72 -19.72 -3.66
C PRO A 516 -4.22 -18.27 -3.50
N GLY A 517 -3.56 -17.44 -2.70
CA GLY A 517 -3.97 -16.06 -2.40
C GLY A 517 -5.41 -15.95 -1.90
N LEU A 518 -6.15 -14.92 -2.34
CA LEU A 518 -7.55 -14.69 -1.94
C LEU A 518 -8.52 -15.79 -2.40
N SER A 519 -8.08 -16.73 -3.25
CA SER A 519 -8.84 -17.93 -3.62
C SER A 519 -8.63 -19.11 -2.66
N CYS A 520 -7.92 -18.92 -1.55
CA CYS A 520 -7.76 -19.94 -0.52
C CYS A 520 -9.10 -20.37 0.12
N GLU A 521 -9.13 -21.53 0.78
CA GLU A 521 -10.34 -22.10 1.38
C GLU A 521 -10.95 -21.16 2.44
N LEU A 522 -10.14 -20.60 3.33
CA LEU A 522 -10.60 -19.65 4.34
C LEU A 522 -11.33 -18.43 3.73
N VAL A 523 -10.73 -17.73 2.76
CA VAL A 523 -11.34 -16.54 2.15
C VAL A 523 -12.57 -16.90 1.33
N SER A 524 -12.48 -17.96 0.51
CA SER A 524 -13.59 -18.44 -0.32
C SER A 524 -14.78 -18.97 0.50
N SER A 525 -14.59 -19.29 1.78
CA SER A 525 -15.69 -19.62 2.71
C SER A 525 -16.53 -18.42 3.14
N TYR A 526 -15.99 -17.20 3.03
CA TYR A 526 -16.65 -15.95 3.44
C TYR A 526 -17.10 -15.07 2.29
N ILE A 527 -16.27 -14.93 1.26
CA ILE A 527 -16.49 -13.99 0.16
C ILE A 527 -16.23 -14.66 -1.19
N THR A 528 -16.78 -14.05 -2.25
CA THR A 528 -16.34 -14.33 -3.62
C THR A 528 -15.32 -13.27 -3.99
N SER A 529 -14.03 -13.63 -4.01
CA SER A 529 -12.97 -12.70 -4.42
C SER A 529 -13.04 -12.45 -5.92
N VAL A 530 -12.65 -11.25 -6.33
CA VAL A 530 -12.59 -10.88 -7.74
C VAL A 530 -11.18 -11.02 -8.29
N ASP A 531 -10.17 -10.79 -7.44
CA ASP A 531 -8.77 -10.99 -7.76
C ASP A 531 -8.20 -12.13 -6.91
N THR A 532 -7.21 -12.85 -7.44
CA THR A 532 -6.54 -13.95 -6.73
C THR A 532 -5.36 -13.44 -5.91
N CYS A 533 -4.58 -12.51 -6.44
CA CYS A 533 -3.42 -11.96 -5.75
C CYS A 533 -3.82 -10.76 -4.86
N PRO A 534 -3.49 -10.79 -3.56
CA PRO A 534 -3.79 -9.69 -2.65
C PRO A 534 -2.94 -8.46 -2.95
N SER A 535 -3.53 -7.29 -2.80
CA SER A 535 -2.85 -6.00 -2.81
C SER A 535 -3.37 -5.17 -1.64
N HIS A 536 -2.47 -4.75 -0.76
CA HIS A 536 -2.82 -3.96 0.43
C HIS A 536 -2.72 -2.46 0.18
N TYR A 537 -2.86 -2.03 -1.07
CA TYR A 537 -2.89 -0.61 -1.42
C TYR A 537 -4.27 -0.01 -1.12
N VAL A 538 -4.30 1.15 -0.45
CA VAL A 538 -5.52 1.86 0.00
C VAL A 538 -6.52 2.28 -1.09
N GLY A 539 -6.15 2.19 -2.37
CA GLY A 539 -7.05 2.54 -3.48
C GLY A 539 -7.58 3.98 -3.48
N VAL A 540 -8.68 4.21 -4.20
CA VAL A 540 -9.37 5.50 -4.43
C VAL A 540 -10.87 5.50 -4.09
N VAL A 541 -11.36 6.55 -3.44
CA VAL A 541 -12.80 6.67 -3.15
C VAL A 541 -13.59 6.99 -4.42
N LEU A 542 -14.29 5.99 -4.93
CA LEU A 542 -15.26 6.08 -6.01
C LEU A 542 -16.68 6.15 -5.39
N GLY A 543 -17.31 7.32 -5.46
CA GLY A 543 -18.69 7.52 -5.02
C GLY A 543 -18.90 7.90 -3.55
N GLU A 544 -20.14 7.80 -3.09
CA GLU A 544 -20.58 8.34 -1.79
C GLU A 544 -20.24 7.41 -0.62
N PRO A 545 -19.44 7.87 0.36
CA PRO A 545 -19.13 7.08 1.55
C PRO A 545 -20.40 6.78 2.36
N SER A 546 -20.58 5.51 2.76
CA SER A 546 -21.74 5.04 3.52
C SER A 546 -21.32 4.11 4.66
N SER A 547 -22.02 4.14 5.80
CA SER A 547 -21.78 3.19 6.90
C SER A 547 -22.26 1.77 6.61
N THR A 548 -23.05 1.57 5.55
CA THR A 548 -23.56 0.27 5.11
C THR A 548 -23.36 0.13 3.60
N PRO A 549 -22.11 0.04 3.13
CA PRO A 549 -21.81 -0.08 1.71
C PRO A 549 -22.33 -1.41 1.15
N SER A 550 -22.68 -1.41 -0.13
CA SER A 550 -22.94 -2.67 -0.83
C SER A 550 -21.62 -3.44 -1.03
N PRO A 551 -21.60 -4.78 -1.04
CA PRO A 551 -20.35 -5.54 -1.17
C PRO A 551 -19.54 -5.21 -2.43
N ASN A 552 -20.18 -4.83 -3.54
CA ASN A 552 -19.50 -4.38 -4.75
C ASN A 552 -18.78 -3.03 -4.61
N GLN A 553 -18.92 -2.37 -3.46
CA GLN A 553 -18.33 -1.08 -3.14
C GLN A 553 -17.19 -1.18 -2.13
N VAL A 554 -16.74 -2.39 -1.79
CA VAL A 554 -15.75 -2.66 -0.74
C VAL A 554 -14.71 -3.63 -1.25
N ASP A 555 -13.44 -3.36 -0.97
CA ASP A 555 -12.31 -4.21 -1.33
C ASP A 555 -12.41 -5.64 -0.74
N ASP A 556 -11.88 -6.63 -1.45
CA ASP A 556 -11.92 -8.05 -1.09
C ASP A 556 -11.34 -8.31 0.31
N ILE A 557 -10.21 -7.69 0.67
CA ILE A 557 -9.58 -7.86 1.98
C ILE A 557 -10.46 -7.27 3.07
N SER A 558 -11.00 -6.07 2.84
CA SER A 558 -11.93 -5.41 3.77
C SER A 558 -13.20 -6.25 3.99
N ARG A 559 -13.75 -6.85 2.92
CA ARG A 559 -14.91 -7.75 2.99
C ARG A 559 -14.63 -9.03 3.75
N PHE A 560 -13.45 -9.61 3.53
CA PHE A 560 -12.99 -10.79 4.25
C PHE A 560 -12.83 -10.48 5.74
N VAL A 561 -12.09 -9.43 6.10
CA VAL A 561 -11.86 -9.02 7.50
C VAL A 561 -13.18 -8.72 8.21
N TRP A 562 -14.13 -8.05 7.55
CA TRP A 562 -15.46 -7.80 8.09
C TRP A 562 -16.21 -9.09 8.39
N ASN A 563 -16.26 -10.02 7.43
CA ASN A 563 -16.95 -11.30 7.63
C ASN A 563 -16.29 -12.16 8.72
N PHE A 564 -14.96 -12.21 8.73
CA PHE A 564 -14.18 -12.97 9.71
C PHE A 564 -14.39 -12.42 11.13
N LEU A 565 -14.24 -11.11 11.32
CA LEU A 565 -14.50 -10.48 12.62
C LEU A 565 -15.96 -10.65 13.02
N ALA A 566 -16.92 -10.46 12.12
CA ALA A 566 -18.33 -10.65 12.44
C ALA A 566 -18.66 -12.07 12.89
N ASP A 567 -18.05 -13.09 12.29
CA ASP A 567 -18.23 -14.48 12.69
C ASP A 567 -17.62 -14.75 14.08
N ARG A 568 -16.34 -14.42 14.27
CA ARG A 568 -15.59 -14.72 15.52
C ARG A 568 -16.05 -13.91 16.73
N THR A 569 -16.63 -12.74 16.51
CA THR A 569 -17.09 -11.87 17.60
C THR A 569 -18.58 -12.01 17.90
N SER A 570 -19.30 -12.84 17.14
CA SER A 570 -20.74 -12.99 17.30
C SER A 570 -21.12 -13.92 18.45
N THR A 571 -22.32 -13.70 19.00
CA THR A 571 -22.99 -14.68 19.87
C THR A 571 -23.94 -15.54 19.04
N PRO A 572 -23.93 -16.88 19.18
CA PRO A 572 -24.83 -17.77 18.43
C PRO A 572 -26.29 -17.43 18.67
N LYS A 573 -27.01 -17.07 17.62
CA LYS A 573 -28.43 -16.71 17.72
C LYS A 573 -29.31 -17.91 17.39
N GLY A 574 -29.57 -18.80 18.35
CA GLY A 574 -30.57 -19.87 18.23
C GLY A 574 -30.56 -20.60 16.87
N ASN A 575 -31.74 -20.93 16.33
CA ASN A 575 -31.85 -21.53 14.99
C ASN A 575 -31.30 -20.57 13.92
N THR A 576 -30.26 -21.02 13.19
CA THR A 576 -29.61 -20.27 12.10
C THR A 576 -30.61 -19.86 11.03
N THR A 577 -31.01 -18.59 11.02
CA THR A 577 -31.86 -18.04 9.96
C THR A 577 -31.00 -17.67 8.76
N VAL A 578 -31.34 -18.23 7.59
CA VAL A 578 -30.70 -17.89 6.31
C VAL A 578 -31.06 -16.44 5.94
N CYS A 579 -30.07 -15.67 5.52
CA CYS A 579 -30.24 -14.29 5.05
C CYS A 579 -29.64 -14.09 3.66
N SER A 580 -30.15 -13.10 2.94
CA SER A 580 -29.62 -12.73 1.61
C SER A 580 -28.97 -11.35 1.59
N LYS A 581 -29.39 -10.42 2.46
CA LYS A 581 -28.82 -9.05 2.54
C LYS A 581 -28.80 -8.46 3.94
N ASP A 582 -29.83 -8.71 4.76
CA ASP A 582 -29.94 -8.08 6.09
C ASP A 582 -30.70 -8.98 7.07
N CYS A 583 -30.43 -8.77 8.36
CA CYS A 583 -31.01 -9.45 9.51
C CYS A 583 -31.77 -8.46 10.44
N SER A 584 -32.26 -7.35 9.88
CA SER A 584 -32.76 -6.14 10.57
C SER A 584 -33.93 -6.36 11.54
N ASN A 585 -34.74 -7.41 11.39
CA ASN A 585 -35.80 -7.74 12.36
C ASN A 585 -35.25 -8.20 13.73
N ASN A 586 -33.93 -8.30 13.87
CA ASN A 586 -33.28 -9.12 14.87
C ASN A 586 -31.97 -8.53 15.43
N GLY A 587 -31.56 -7.32 15.02
CA GLY A 587 -30.37 -6.63 15.54
C GLY A 587 -29.02 -7.30 15.22
N GLY A 588 -28.97 -8.17 14.19
CA GLY A 588 -27.77 -8.88 13.76
C GLY A 588 -27.32 -8.50 12.36
N VAL A 589 -26.22 -9.10 11.89
CA VAL A 589 -25.62 -8.89 10.57
C VAL A 589 -25.62 -10.20 9.76
N CYS A 590 -25.61 -10.08 8.43
CA CYS A 590 -25.61 -11.22 7.51
C CYS A 590 -24.18 -11.52 7.04
N ILE A 591 -23.59 -12.63 7.50
CA ILE A 591 -22.25 -13.09 7.07
C ILE A 591 -22.35 -14.15 5.97
N ARG A 592 -21.27 -14.34 5.20
CA ARG A 592 -21.15 -15.38 4.14
C ARG A 592 -22.22 -15.31 3.04
N ALA A 593 -22.83 -14.15 2.82
CA ALA A 593 -23.93 -14.01 1.87
C ALA A 593 -23.50 -14.27 0.42
N GLU A 594 -22.22 -14.06 0.11
CA GLU A 594 -21.70 -14.08 -1.26
C GLU A 594 -21.39 -15.47 -1.82
N THR A 595 -21.04 -16.43 -0.97
CA THR A 595 -20.48 -17.71 -1.42
C THR A 595 -21.51 -18.65 -2.04
N ASN A 596 -22.80 -18.50 -1.67
CA ASN A 596 -23.90 -19.34 -2.17
C ASN A 596 -25.26 -18.62 -2.21
N GLY A 597 -25.31 -17.30 -2.03
CA GLY A 597 -26.57 -16.53 -1.92
C GLY A 597 -27.39 -16.86 -0.66
N LYS A 598 -26.81 -17.61 0.28
CA LYS A 598 -27.41 -18.08 1.54
C LYS A 598 -26.46 -17.73 2.69
N GLY A 599 -26.51 -16.49 3.14
CA GLY A 599 -25.78 -16.03 4.32
C GLY A 599 -26.40 -16.54 5.61
N ILE A 600 -25.69 -16.33 6.72
CA ILE A 600 -26.11 -16.69 8.07
C ILE A 600 -26.28 -15.42 8.90
N CYS A 601 -27.42 -15.27 9.57
CA CYS A 601 -27.60 -14.18 10.53
C CYS A 601 -26.85 -14.47 11.82
N VAL A 602 -25.96 -13.55 12.21
CA VAL A 602 -25.24 -13.58 13.48
C VAL A 602 -25.47 -12.29 14.26
N ASN A 603 -25.47 -12.37 15.58
CA ASN A 603 -25.55 -11.17 16.42
C ASN A 603 -24.14 -10.61 16.59
N SER A 604 -23.80 -9.59 15.80
CA SER A 604 -22.51 -8.91 15.87
C SER A 604 -22.69 -7.40 15.73
N THR A 605 -21.74 -6.65 16.26
CA THR A 605 -21.65 -5.19 16.12
C THR A 605 -20.68 -4.76 15.04
N THR A 606 -20.19 -5.69 14.21
CA THR A 606 -19.22 -5.39 13.17
C THR A 606 -19.75 -4.38 12.17
N ARG A 607 -18.99 -3.31 11.93
CA ARG A 607 -19.35 -2.23 11.01
C ARG A 607 -18.18 -1.83 10.12
N TYR A 608 -18.55 -1.34 8.96
CA TYR A 608 -17.66 -0.61 8.07
C TYR A 608 -17.65 0.86 8.47
N VAL A 609 -16.49 1.49 8.30
CA VAL A 609 -16.36 2.94 8.46
C VAL A 609 -15.46 3.46 7.35
N PRO A 610 -15.85 4.54 6.66
CA PRO A 610 -15.13 4.99 5.48
C PRO A 610 -13.76 5.57 5.85
N ALA A 611 -12.75 5.27 5.02
CA ALA A 611 -11.37 5.73 5.21
C ALA A 611 -11.01 6.79 4.17
N TYR A 612 -11.13 8.07 4.51
CA TYR A 612 -10.67 9.17 3.64
C TYR A 612 -10.37 10.42 4.47
N SER A 613 -9.63 11.37 3.90
CA SER A 613 -9.24 12.60 4.59
C SER A 613 -10.44 13.33 5.21
N THR A 614 -10.30 13.73 6.47
CA THR A 614 -11.27 14.58 7.20
C THR A 614 -11.50 15.95 6.55
N ARG A 615 -10.56 16.40 5.71
CA ARG A 615 -10.67 17.61 4.90
C ARG A 615 -11.40 17.40 3.59
N LEU A 616 -11.93 16.22 3.30
CA LEU A 616 -12.73 16.01 2.11
C LEU A 616 -14.21 15.92 2.48
N LYS A 617 -15.03 16.49 1.59
CA LYS A 617 -16.48 16.33 1.64
C LYS A 617 -16.98 16.13 0.22
N LEU A 618 -17.79 15.10 0.03
CA LEU A 618 -18.53 14.92 -1.21
C LEU A 618 -19.79 15.79 -1.16
N ASP A 619 -19.97 16.66 -2.14
CA ASP A 619 -21.14 17.52 -2.27
C ASP A 619 -21.64 17.47 -3.72
N SER A 620 -22.87 16.98 -3.89
CA SER A 620 -23.54 16.87 -5.20
C SER A 620 -22.72 16.08 -6.25
N GLY A 621 -21.99 15.05 -5.81
CA GLY A 621 -21.15 14.20 -6.68
C GLY A 621 -19.72 14.69 -6.90
N THR A 622 -19.35 15.89 -6.40
CA THR A 622 -17.99 16.44 -6.55
C THR A 622 -17.28 16.52 -5.20
N TRP A 623 -16.03 16.10 -5.15
CA TRP A 623 -15.18 16.20 -3.97
C TRP A 623 -14.70 17.64 -3.76
N LYS A 624 -14.90 18.15 -2.55
CA LYS A 624 -14.43 19.48 -2.14
C LYS A 624 -13.45 19.37 -0.99
N VAL A 625 -12.36 20.14 -1.08
CA VAL A 625 -11.39 20.30 0.00
C VAL A 625 -11.92 21.34 0.98
N LEU A 626 -12.08 20.94 2.23
CA LEU A 626 -12.45 21.79 3.34
C LEU A 626 -11.23 22.61 3.80
N PRO A 627 -11.46 23.87 4.20
CA PRO A 627 -10.40 24.69 4.78
C PRO A 627 -9.88 24.04 6.07
N PRO A 628 -8.59 24.22 6.38
CA PRO A 628 -8.03 23.68 7.61
C PRO A 628 -8.70 24.34 8.81
N ASN A 629 -9.08 23.54 9.81
CA ASN A 629 -9.69 24.04 11.03
C ASN A 629 -8.60 24.33 12.06
N SER A 630 -8.29 25.60 12.32
CA SER A 630 -7.26 26.00 13.29
C SER A 630 -7.51 25.53 14.71
N SER A 631 -8.77 25.21 15.06
CA SER A 631 -9.14 24.69 16.38
C SER A 631 -8.99 23.18 16.49
N ASP A 632 -8.87 22.47 15.36
CA ASP A 632 -8.62 21.04 15.32
C ASP A 632 -7.17 20.78 14.86
N PRO A 633 -6.25 20.44 15.79
CA PRO A 633 -4.85 20.22 15.45
C PRO A 633 -4.69 19.08 14.43
N MET A 634 -5.63 18.14 14.40
CA MET A 634 -5.69 17.13 13.34
C MET A 634 -6.08 17.79 12.02
N GLY A 635 -7.24 18.46 11.93
CA GLY A 635 -7.67 19.17 10.72
C GLY A 635 -6.62 20.09 10.07
N MET A 636 -5.73 20.72 10.84
CA MET A 636 -4.60 21.50 10.31
C MET A 636 -3.54 20.66 9.59
N LEU A 637 -3.25 19.47 10.10
CA LEU A 637 -2.22 18.57 9.60
C LEU A 637 -2.79 17.49 8.68
N ASP A 638 -4.10 17.49 8.39
CA ASP A 638 -4.71 16.45 7.58
C ASP A 638 -4.24 16.53 6.12
N PRO A 639 -3.46 15.55 5.64
CA PRO A 639 -3.06 15.52 4.24
C PRO A 639 -4.25 15.11 3.39
N VAL A 640 -4.36 15.72 2.22
CA VAL A 640 -5.35 15.31 1.21
C VAL A 640 -4.57 14.61 0.13
N TRP A 641 -4.59 13.28 0.12
CA TRP A 641 -3.96 12.50 -0.93
C TRP A 641 -4.97 12.14 -2.01
N THR A 642 -4.56 12.28 -3.25
CA THR A 642 -5.36 11.96 -4.44
C THR A 642 -4.51 11.22 -5.47
N GLU A 643 -5.06 10.17 -6.06
CA GLU A 643 -4.45 9.41 -7.15
C GLU A 643 -4.91 9.99 -8.50
N SER A 644 -3.95 10.27 -9.39
CA SER A 644 -4.27 10.77 -10.73
C SER A 644 -5.15 9.78 -11.48
N ASN A 645 -6.10 10.25 -12.27
CA ASN A 645 -6.78 9.38 -13.22
C ASN A 645 -5.82 8.99 -14.37
N TRP A 646 -6.02 7.80 -14.92
CA TRP A 646 -5.38 7.31 -16.16
C TRP A 646 -6.37 6.46 -16.95
N ASN A 647 -6.15 6.32 -18.26
CA ASN A 647 -7.02 5.51 -19.11
C ASN A 647 -6.47 4.09 -19.25
N THR A 648 -5.24 3.98 -19.71
CA THR A 648 -4.53 2.72 -19.93
C THR A 648 -3.12 2.86 -19.40
N ILE A 649 -2.66 1.85 -18.65
CA ILE A 649 -1.26 1.72 -18.29
C ILE A 649 -0.69 0.52 -19.04
N GLY A 650 0.34 0.74 -19.84
CA GLY A 650 0.92 -0.32 -20.65
C GLY A 650 2.40 -0.10 -20.96
N LEU A 651 3.09 -1.22 -21.12
CA LEU A 651 4.47 -1.28 -21.60
C LEU A 651 4.52 -2.25 -22.78
N ARG A 652 5.05 -1.77 -23.92
CA ARG A 652 5.28 -2.62 -25.09
C ARG A 652 6.66 -2.41 -25.68
N VAL A 653 7.19 -3.47 -26.28
CA VAL A 653 8.50 -3.47 -26.93
C VAL A 653 8.37 -3.88 -28.38
N TYR A 654 9.05 -3.17 -29.26
CA TYR A 654 9.06 -3.45 -30.69
C TYR A 654 10.33 -2.90 -31.34
N THR A 655 10.59 -3.30 -32.58
CA THR A 655 11.74 -2.84 -33.35
C THR A 655 11.35 -1.65 -34.22
N VAL A 656 12.12 -0.56 -34.14
CA VAL A 656 11.98 0.64 -34.97
C VAL A 656 13.16 0.73 -35.93
N GLN A 657 12.91 1.21 -37.15
CA GLN A 657 13.92 1.51 -38.16
C GLN A 657 14.40 2.96 -38.04
N GLU A 658 15.60 3.27 -38.52
CA GLU A 658 16.08 4.65 -38.54
C GLU A 658 15.16 5.56 -39.36
N ALA A 659 14.94 6.78 -38.87
CA ALA A 659 14.09 7.77 -39.52
C ALA A 659 14.53 8.12 -40.96
N ALA A 660 15.80 7.89 -41.31
CA ALA A 660 16.30 8.05 -42.68
C ALA A 660 15.65 7.03 -43.63
N TYR A 661 15.43 5.79 -43.19
CA TYR A 661 14.80 4.76 -43.99
C TYR A 661 13.32 5.07 -44.22
N ASP A 662 12.59 5.50 -43.19
CA ASP A 662 11.18 5.90 -43.33
C ASP A 662 11.00 7.04 -44.33
N ARG A 663 11.92 8.03 -44.31
CA ARG A 663 11.94 9.12 -45.29
C ARG A 663 12.20 8.60 -46.71
N LEU A 664 13.08 7.61 -46.89
CA LEU A 664 13.32 6.99 -48.19
C LEU A 664 12.08 6.24 -48.69
N VAL A 665 11.39 5.49 -47.82
CA VAL A 665 10.15 4.79 -48.17
C VAL A 665 9.06 5.79 -48.57
N LEU A 666 8.90 6.88 -47.81
CA LEU A 666 7.94 7.94 -48.12
C LEU A 666 8.25 8.60 -49.47
N LEU A 667 9.50 8.97 -49.72
CA LEU A 667 9.93 9.58 -50.99
C LEU A 667 9.75 8.61 -52.16
N GLY A 668 10.03 7.32 -51.96
CA GLY A 668 9.77 6.26 -52.93
C GLY A 668 8.28 6.16 -53.25
N GLY A 669 7.41 6.16 -52.24
CA GLY A 669 5.95 6.15 -52.40
C GLY A 669 5.44 7.35 -53.20
N ILE A 670 5.85 8.56 -52.82
CA ILE A 670 5.50 9.80 -53.53
C ILE A 670 5.94 9.72 -55.00
N SER A 671 7.17 9.25 -55.25
CA SER A 671 7.71 9.12 -56.60
C SER A 671 6.88 8.15 -57.45
N VAL A 672 6.52 6.99 -56.91
CA VAL A 672 5.67 6.00 -57.60
C VAL A 672 4.29 6.58 -57.89
N THR A 673 3.67 7.28 -56.95
CA THR A 673 2.36 7.92 -57.15
C THR A 673 2.40 8.96 -58.26
N VAL A 674 3.42 9.83 -58.27
CA VAL A 674 3.58 10.87 -59.31
C VAL A 674 3.83 10.24 -60.68
N LEU A 675 4.72 9.24 -60.77
CA LEU A 675 4.99 8.54 -62.03
C LEU A 675 3.77 7.79 -62.56
N ALA A 676 3.01 7.13 -61.68
CA ALA A 676 1.78 6.46 -62.06
C ALA A 676 0.73 7.45 -62.59
N TYR A 677 0.57 8.60 -61.92
CA TYR A 677 -0.33 9.65 -62.38
C TYR A 677 0.07 10.18 -63.77
N LEU A 678 1.36 10.47 -63.97
CA LEU A 678 1.87 10.90 -65.27
C LEU A 678 1.64 9.84 -66.35
N ALA A 679 1.90 8.56 -66.06
CA ALA A 679 1.65 7.46 -66.97
C ALA A 679 0.17 7.35 -67.34
N ILE A 680 -0.75 7.51 -66.38
CA ILE A 680 -2.19 7.49 -66.62
C ILE A 680 -2.61 8.67 -67.51
N VAL A 681 -2.12 9.89 -67.24
CA VAL A 681 -2.44 11.09 -68.04
C VAL A 681 -1.93 10.93 -69.47
N LEU A 682 -0.67 10.49 -69.65
CA LEU A 682 -0.08 10.26 -70.96
C LEU A 682 -0.80 9.15 -71.74
N THR A 683 -1.14 8.05 -71.06
CA THR A 683 -1.87 6.93 -71.67
C THR A 683 -3.28 7.37 -72.08
N ARG A 684 -3.97 8.14 -71.23
CA ARG A 684 -5.29 8.70 -71.56
C ARG A 684 -5.23 9.63 -72.75
N ALA A 685 -4.26 10.55 -72.78
CA ALA A 685 -4.06 11.46 -73.91
C ALA A 685 -3.76 10.69 -75.21
N TYR A 686 -2.94 9.64 -75.14
CA TYR A 686 -2.66 8.76 -76.27
C TYR A 686 -3.90 8.01 -76.76
N ILE A 687 -4.69 7.43 -75.84
CA ILE A 687 -5.93 6.71 -76.17
C ILE A 687 -6.97 7.65 -76.78
N THR A 688 -7.22 8.83 -76.20
CA THR A 688 -8.15 9.82 -76.75
C THR A 688 -7.77 10.22 -78.17
N LYS A 689 -6.48 10.47 -78.41
CA LYS A 689 -5.95 10.77 -79.74
C LYS A 689 -6.09 9.58 -80.72
N ALA A 690 -5.85 8.35 -80.27
CA ALA A 690 -5.97 7.15 -81.09
C ALA A 690 -7.42 6.79 -81.44
N LEU A 691 -8.37 7.07 -80.54
CA LEU A 691 -9.80 6.84 -80.73
C LEU A 691 -10.49 7.95 -81.54
N LYS A 692 -9.78 9.01 -81.94
CA LYS A 692 -10.32 10.20 -82.63
C LYS A 692 -11.55 10.78 -81.92
N GLN A 693 -11.54 10.76 -80.60
CA GLN A 693 -12.48 11.51 -79.78
C GLN A 693 -11.92 12.91 -79.56
N ASP A 694 -11.87 13.69 -80.64
CA ASP A 694 -11.79 15.16 -80.57
C ASP A 694 -13.18 15.75 -80.82
#